data_AF-A0AAD2HTM7-F1
#
_entry.id   AF-A0AAD2HTM7-F1
#
_cell.length_a   1.000
_cell.length_b   1.000
_cell.length_c   1.000
_cell.angle_alpha   90.00
_cell.angle_beta   90.00
_cell.angle_gamma   90.00
#
_symmetry.space_group_name_H-M   'P 1'
#
loop_
_entity.id
_entity.type
_entity.pdbx_description
1 polymer ?
#
loop_
_entity_poly.entity_id
_entity_poly.type
_entity_poly.pdbx_seq_one_letter_code
_entity_poly.pdbx_strand_id
1 'polypeptide(L)'
;MIPTASAPHSRPHGRPLLPKQNFVNEKYHKRHGHTTWISVPLSLCGRRSRLFFPNPSLIYLAATRKFGRIGGVLVISITSILCFFTVFALSKRLSGQKKWPGGESPKLVFKREDLAQIWKYEVASGHHPSCRSSECVGISSRIGAPHVFLEIAGRRPNTAYPPRPVLGSCADFDLLIEYCDFSENKYVRDCLELLRLGGGLDTNNRVRRNRDPLRYVYIEDSESWSQPPSDSSPTTFERKGIIRSEHESYLDEGFTKSRHNDWEPPIIPRPPAAYHRYSRDVPCDRDDPRIFHIYWTGPFTDKPYLTLLSFLYTQNTGLHFHGDVGRTDCSPQLWIWINPSPAAKLAENVTHNLREELESNPWSAPFLHPRFQHAIQFKLWNTTEQLDGLQETRDDWSKKKTLFKSGGHIVFSSGDQKSKDISKLTGSVSPDLYDRLSVIMSDMARFLLCHKYGGIYVDADTAFLRDWEELWGYKGAFAYRWSFHDAYNTAVLRLRKNSLLGHFLIRTAVKNGFDFHPFEITKYLKEGRLEGLLARLPDALFDPAWLNMEGYQRDRPPQPHFDLFEDFFDTPSVSSGAPLALGFTGFFSGAYSYHFHNNWWSKVDSARNWPDLGPNFPGHIEIDASFEDERDLNWSTVLKRTFEAYIRGEIPNMYGEWIAW
;
A
#
# COMPACT_ATOMS: atom_id res chain seq x y z
N MET A 1 28.33 -32.22 42.11
CA MET A 1 28.72 -32.36 43.53
C MET A 1 29.82 -31.34 43.84
N ILE A 2 30.03 -30.97 45.10
CA ILE A 2 31.02 -29.97 45.57
C ILE A 2 32.03 -30.65 46.52
N PRO A 3 33.32 -30.26 46.51
CA PRO A 3 34.07 -29.82 47.71
C PRO A 3 34.92 -28.54 47.42
N THR A 4 35.39 -27.62 48.29
CA THR A 4 35.53 -27.42 49.77
C THR A 4 36.63 -28.22 50.50
N ALA A 5 37.47 -27.65 51.40
CA ALA A 5 37.69 -26.27 51.87
C ALA A 5 39.20 -25.86 51.70
N SER A 6 40.01 -25.23 52.58
CA SER A 6 39.91 -24.68 53.96
C SER A 6 41.07 -23.70 54.24
N ALA A 7 41.13 -23.10 55.45
CA ALA A 7 42.20 -22.19 55.97
C ALA A 7 43.01 -22.90 57.11
N PRO A 8 43.70 -22.29 58.13
CA PRO A 8 43.93 -20.87 58.50
C PRO A 8 45.31 -20.47 59.18
N HIS A 9 45.45 -19.17 59.57
CA HIS A 9 46.23 -18.60 60.73
C HIS A 9 47.78 -18.77 60.87
N SER A 10 48.56 -17.94 61.62
CA SER A 10 48.49 -16.50 62.02
C SER A 10 49.74 -15.95 62.79
N ARG A 11 50.25 -14.74 62.42
CA ARG A 11 50.88 -13.67 63.30
C ARG A 11 52.19 -13.98 64.11
N PRO A 12 52.85 -12.98 64.79
CA PRO A 12 52.92 -11.50 64.62
C PRO A 12 54.34 -10.84 64.73
N HIS A 13 54.47 -9.55 64.35
CA HIS A 13 55.38 -8.49 64.91
C HIS A 13 54.97 -7.09 64.34
N GLY A 14 55.55 -5.90 64.61
CA GLY A 14 56.73 -5.60 65.46
C GLY A 14 57.02 -4.14 65.95
N ARG A 15 56.31 -3.06 65.52
CA ARG A 15 56.50 -1.60 65.91
C ARG A 15 57.75 -0.88 65.32
N PRO A 16 57.87 0.49 65.32
CA PRO A 16 57.08 1.59 65.95
C PRO A 16 56.04 2.29 65.03
N LEU A 17 54.86 2.77 65.49
CA LEU A 17 54.50 3.98 66.29
C LEU A 17 54.64 5.31 65.51
N LEU A 18 53.60 5.95 64.95
CA LEU A 18 52.41 6.68 65.52
C LEU A 18 52.67 8.19 65.78
N PRO A 19 51.69 9.13 65.58
CA PRO A 19 50.29 9.02 66.05
C PRO A 19 49.15 9.38 65.07
N LYS A 20 47.92 9.12 65.51
CA LYS A 20 46.67 9.74 65.03
C LYS A 20 46.20 10.78 66.05
N GLN A 21 45.64 11.92 65.62
CA GLN A 21 44.38 12.44 66.18
C GLN A 21 43.73 13.56 65.33
N ASN A 22 42.45 13.77 65.61
CA ASN A 22 41.46 14.74 65.11
C ASN A 22 42.03 16.17 64.88
N PHE A 23 41.45 17.05 64.04
CA PHE A 23 40.11 17.65 64.24
C PHE A 23 39.66 18.58 63.07
N VAL A 24 38.39 19.02 63.14
CA VAL A 24 37.79 20.26 62.58
C VAL A 24 37.52 20.35 61.06
N ASN A 25 36.35 20.94 60.76
CA ASN A 25 35.84 21.28 59.43
C ASN A 25 36.64 22.42 58.76
N GLU A 26 36.84 22.36 57.45
CA GLU A 26 36.75 23.58 56.61
C GLU A 26 36.49 23.30 55.12
N LYS A 27 36.11 24.35 54.39
CA LYS A 27 36.22 24.47 52.92
C LYS A 27 35.48 23.45 52.02
N TYR A 28 34.19 23.25 52.30
CA TYR A 28 33.20 23.31 51.22
C TYR A 28 32.09 24.36 51.42
N HIS A 29 32.34 25.38 52.25
CA HIS A 29 31.59 26.64 52.23
C HIS A 29 31.91 27.49 50.97
N LYS A 30 31.68 26.94 49.77
CA LYS A 30 31.27 27.81 48.66
C LYS A 30 29.88 28.32 49.00
N ARG A 31 29.72 29.64 49.10
CA ARG A 31 28.44 30.29 49.36
C ARG A 31 27.47 29.99 48.21
N HIS A 32 26.65 28.95 48.35
CA HIS A 32 25.33 28.94 47.74
C HIS A 32 24.55 30.08 48.40
N GLY A 33 24.66 31.30 47.84
CA GLY A 33 23.69 32.34 48.10
C GLY A 33 22.29 31.82 47.76
N HIS A 34 21.24 32.42 48.33
CA HIS A 34 19.86 31.95 48.17
C HIS A 34 19.32 32.23 46.75
N THR A 35 19.90 31.56 45.75
CA THR A 35 19.47 31.56 44.36
C THR A 35 18.21 30.72 44.25
N THR A 36 17.09 31.42 44.05
CA THR A 36 15.78 30.85 43.75
C THR A 36 15.74 30.05 42.45
N TRP A 37 16.81 30.11 41.64
CA TRP A 37 16.94 29.48 40.33
C TRP A 37 18.21 28.63 40.21
N ILE A 38 18.10 27.53 39.47
CA ILE A 38 19.18 26.67 38.97
C ILE A 38 19.31 26.91 37.47
N SER A 39 20.52 27.19 36.98
CA SER A 39 20.78 27.38 35.55
C SER A 39 21.27 26.09 34.89
N VAL A 40 20.53 25.56 33.93
CA VAL A 40 20.97 24.46 33.06
C VAL A 40 21.52 25.06 31.76
N PRO A 41 22.77 24.74 31.36
CA PRO A 41 23.31 25.16 30.06
C PRO A 41 22.71 24.30 28.94
N LEU A 42 22.34 24.94 27.82
CA LEU A 42 21.88 24.27 26.61
C LEU A 42 22.74 24.69 25.41
N SER A 43 23.07 23.69 24.59
CA SER A 43 23.96 23.83 23.45
C SER A 43 23.19 23.54 22.16
N LEU A 44 22.71 24.58 21.50
CA LEU A 44 22.01 24.52 20.22
C LEU A 44 22.63 25.55 19.26
N CYS A 45 23.01 25.10 18.06
CA CYS A 45 23.61 25.91 16.99
C CYS A 45 24.63 26.96 17.46
N GLY A 46 25.70 26.51 18.14
CA GLY A 46 26.89 27.33 18.46
C GLY A 46 26.73 28.39 19.55
N ARG A 47 25.50 28.77 19.96
CA ARG A 47 25.27 29.74 21.05
C ARG A 47 25.05 29.02 22.38
N ARG A 48 25.82 29.41 23.41
CA ARG A 48 25.68 28.92 24.79
C ARG A 48 24.55 29.66 25.51
N SER A 49 23.34 29.11 25.45
CA SER A 49 22.20 29.61 26.22
C SER A 49 22.14 28.97 27.62
N ARG A 50 21.55 29.68 28.59
CA ARG A 50 21.25 29.14 29.93
C ARG A 50 19.77 29.24 30.20
N LEU A 51 19.14 28.12 30.57
CA LEU A 51 17.74 28.06 30.96
C LEU A 51 17.66 27.98 32.49
N PHE A 52 16.86 28.86 33.10
CA PHE A 52 16.76 29.00 34.55
C PHE A 52 15.47 28.34 35.05
N PHE A 53 15.62 27.30 35.88
CA PHE A 53 14.51 26.57 36.51
C PHE A 53 14.45 26.93 38.00
N PRO A 54 13.27 27.07 38.62
CA PRO A 54 13.18 27.40 40.03
C PRO A 54 13.68 26.22 40.88
N ASN A 55 14.39 26.51 41.98
CA ASN A 55 15.11 25.51 42.75
C ASN A 55 14.15 24.55 43.50
N PRO A 56 14.09 23.24 43.15
CA PRO A 56 13.08 22.33 43.68
C PRO A 56 13.23 22.04 45.17
N SER A 57 14.44 22.13 45.75
CA SER A 57 14.63 21.92 47.19
C SER A 57 14.04 23.09 48.01
N LEU A 58 14.12 24.31 47.49
CA LEU A 58 13.48 25.48 48.10
C LEU A 58 11.94 25.43 47.96
N ILE A 59 11.42 24.97 46.82
CA ILE A 59 9.98 24.74 46.62
C ILE A 59 9.47 23.69 47.63
N TYR A 60 10.16 22.55 47.74
CA TYR A 60 9.82 21.49 48.68
C TYR A 60 9.85 21.96 50.15
N LEU A 61 10.92 22.65 50.56
CA LEU A 61 11.02 23.21 51.91
C LEU A 61 9.93 24.25 52.20
N ALA A 62 9.63 25.15 51.25
CA ALA A 62 8.57 26.14 51.43
C ALA A 62 7.18 25.52 51.53
N ALA A 63 6.84 24.56 50.65
CA ALA A 63 5.55 23.88 50.66
C ALA A 63 5.35 23.05 51.94
N THR A 64 6.35 22.23 52.31
CA THR A 64 6.27 21.39 53.52
C THR A 64 6.28 22.19 54.82
N ARG A 65 6.94 23.36 54.85
CA ARG A 65 6.89 24.27 56.01
C ARG A 65 5.53 24.96 56.16
N LYS A 66 4.80 25.19 55.07
CA LYS A 66 3.49 25.89 55.09
C LYS A 66 2.29 24.94 55.18
N PHE A 67 2.39 23.73 54.63
CA PHE A 67 1.27 22.77 54.51
C PHE A 67 1.58 21.39 55.13
N GLY A 68 2.64 21.29 55.94
CA GLY A 68 3.11 20.02 56.50
C GLY A 68 3.71 19.08 55.45
N ARG A 69 4.31 17.96 55.89
CA ARG A 69 5.03 17.06 54.98
C ARG A 69 4.13 16.39 53.94
N ILE A 70 2.92 15.99 54.33
CA ILE A 70 1.95 15.33 53.43
C ILE A 70 1.25 16.36 52.53
N GLY A 71 0.69 17.43 53.11
CA GLY A 71 0.00 18.48 52.35
C GLY A 71 0.94 19.24 51.41
N GLY A 72 2.19 19.50 51.82
CA GLY A 72 3.20 20.13 50.95
C GLY A 72 3.57 19.29 49.73
N VAL A 73 3.65 17.95 49.87
CA VAL A 73 3.86 17.04 48.74
C VAL A 73 2.63 17.03 47.83
N LEU A 74 1.42 16.91 48.36
CA LEU A 74 0.17 16.97 47.58
C LEU A 74 0.06 18.28 46.77
N VAL A 75 0.31 19.43 47.40
CA VAL A 75 0.28 20.74 46.73
C VAL A 75 1.31 20.81 45.60
N ILE A 76 2.53 20.28 45.80
CA ILE A 76 3.54 20.20 44.73
C ILE A 76 3.07 19.29 43.60
N SER A 77 2.59 18.07 43.89
CA SER A 77 2.12 17.13 42.88
C SER A 77 0.97 17.72 42.03
N ILE A 78 -0.03 18.32 42.68
CA ILE A 78 -1.16 18.97 41.99
C ILE A 78 -0.66 20.15 41.14
N THR A 79 0.26 20.98 41.66
CA THR A 79 0.83 22.10 40.92
C THR A 79 1.66 21.63 39.71
N SER A 80 2.46 20.57 39.86
CA SER A 80 3.20 19.96 38.75
C SER A 80 2.29 19.39 37.67
N ILE A 81 1.19 18.74 38.05
CA ILE A 81 0.17 18.23 37.12
C ILE A 81 -0.51 19.40 36.37
N LEU A 82 -0.89 20.47 37.08
CA LEU A 82 -1.46 21.68 36.46
C LEU A 82 -0.46 22.40 35.53
N CYS A 83 0.82 22.48 35.90
CA CYS A 83 1.87 23.00 35.02
C CYS A 83 2.05 22.13 33.78
N PHE A 84 2.03 20.81 33.90
CA PHE A 84 2.10 19.90 32.76
C PHE A 84 0.90 20.10 31.81
N PHE A 85 -0.34 20.09 32.33
CA PHE A 85 -1.53 20.30 31.50
C PHE A 85 -1.61 21.69 30.87
N THR A 86 -1.17 22.75 31.57
CA THR A 86 -1.14 24.10 30.98
C THR A 86 -0.06 24.25 29.91
N VAL A 87 1.15 23.73 30.11
CA VAL A 87 2.20 23.69 29.08
C VAL A 87 1.75 22.85 27.88
N PHE A 88 1.11 21.71 28.10
CA PHE A 88 0.54 20.87 27.04
C PHE A 88 -0.56 21.60 26.25
N ALA A 89 -1.49 22.28 26.93
CA ALA A 89 -2.56 23.05 26.29
C ALA A 89 -2.03 24.27 25.52
N LEU A 90 -1.01 24.97 26.04
CA LEU A 90 -0.31 26.05 25.34
C LEU A 90 0.46 25.52 24.12
N SER A 91 1.15 24.40 24.23
CA SER A 91 1.82 23.72 23.10
C SER A 91 0.83 23.34 22.01
N LYS A 92 -0.32 22.75 22.35
CA LYS A 92 -1.41 22.44 21.40
C LYS A 92 -2.01 23.69 20.75
N ARG A 93 -2.18 24.78 21.51
CA ARG A 93 -2.67 26.07 21.00
C ARG A 93 -1.68 26.74 20.05
N LEU A 94 -0.38 26.66 20.31
CA LEU A 94 0.68 27.24 19.48
C LEU A 94 1.00 26.39 18.23
N SER A 95 0.86 25.07 18.31
CA SER A 95 1.00 24.14 17.16
C SER A 95 -0.26 24.03 16.29
N GLY A 96 -1.32 24.80 16.59
CA GLY A 96 -2.57 24.82 15.83
C GLY A 96 -3.45 23.56 15.96
N GLN A 97 -3.00 22.52 16.67
CA GLN A 97 -3.74 21.26 16.84
C GLN A 97 -4.92 21.43 17.82
N LYS A 98 -6.13 21.64 17.26
CA LYS A 98 -7.38 21.87 18.01
C LYS A 98 -7.99 20.62 18.68
N LYS A 99 -7.42 19.43 18.51
CA LYS A 99 -7.92 18.17 19.14
C LYS A 99 -7.08 17.79 20.38
N TRP A 100 -7.79 17.47 21.46
CA TRP A 100 -7.25 16.76 22.62
C TRP A 100 -6.97 15.28 22.27
N PRO A 101 -6.08 14.58 23.00
CA PRO A 101 -5.92 13.14 22.87
C PRO A 101 -7.12 12.43 23.51
N GLY A 102 -8.01 11.88 22.69
CA GLY A 102 -9.15 11.09 23.15
C GLY A 102 -10.14 10.83 22.02
N GLY A 103 -10.37 9.54 21.72
CA GLY A 103 -11.40 9.03 20.81
C GLY A 103 -11.40 9.62 19.40
N GLU A 104 -10.96 8.85 18.40
CA GLU A 104 -11.37 9.16 17.03
C GLU A 104 -12.91 9.12 16.93
N SER A 105 -13.48 10.07 16.18
CA SER A 105 -14.92 10.15 15.98
C SER A 105 -15.34 9.05 15.00
N PRO A 106 -16.31 8.17 15.34
CA PRO A 106 -16.75 7.09 14.46
C PRO A 106 -17.14 7.58 13.06
N LYS A 107 -16.87 6.72 12.08
CA LYS A 107 -17.02 6.93 10.65
C LYS A 107 -18.15 6.10 10.04
N LEU A 108 -18.59 5.04 10.70
CA LEU A 108 -19.60 4.10 10.19
C LEU A 108 -20.93 4.78 9.80
N VAL A 109 -21.42 4.48 8.60
CA VAL A 109 -22.70 4.99 8.04
C VAL A 109 -23.67 3.91 7.56
N PHE A 110 -23.32 2.62 7.71
CA PHE A 110 -24.20 1.48 7.43
C PHE A 110 -24.58 0.77 8.73
N LYS A 111 -25.81 0.26 8.82
CA LYS A 111 -26.26 -0.46 10.01
C LYS A 111 -25.73 -1.89 10.01
N ARG A 112 -25.76 -2.54 11.17
CA ARG A 112 -25.32 -3.93 11.34
C ARG A 112 -26.05 -4.90 10.40
N GLU A 113 -27.32 -4.68 10.12
CA GLU A 113 -28.12 -5.49 9.20
C GLU A 113 -27.64 -5.32 7.75
N ASP A 114 -27.31 -4.09 7.34
CA ASP A 114 -26.77 -3.78 6.01
C ASP A 114 -25.37 -4.43 5.85
N LEU A 115 -24.51 -4.33 6.86
CA LEU A 115 -23.18 -4.94 6.90
C LEU A 115 -23.22 -6.48 6.82
N ALA A 116 -24.16 -7.10 7.53
CA ALA A 116 -24.40 -8.54 7.45
C ALA A 116 -24.95 -8.96 6.07
N GLN A 117 -25.71 -8.10 5.40
CA GLN A 117 -26.21 -8.35 4.05
C GLN A 117 -25.11 -8.24 2.97
N ILE A 118 -24.14 -7.35 3.15
CA ILE A 118 -22.90 -7.30 2.34
C ILE A 118 -22.16 -8.63 2.48
N TRP A 119 -21.82 -9.05 3.70
CA TRP A 119 -21.13 -10.32 3.97
C TRP A 119 -21.83 -11.51 3.32
N LYS A 120 -23.15 -11.65 3.51
CA LYS A 120 -23.93 -12.74 2.90
C LYS A 120 -23.86 -12.73 1.38
N TYR A 121 -23.97 -11.55 0.75
CA TYR A 121 -23.95 -11.43 -0.71
C TYR A 121 -22.58 -11.73 -1.32
N GLU A 122 -21.50 -11.15 -0.77
CA GLU A 122 -20.16 -11.36 -1.31
C GLU A 122 -19.72 -12.83 -1.14
N VAL A 123 -20.03 -13.47 -0.01
CA VAL A 123 -19.78 -14.91 0.19
C VAL A 123 -20.64 -15.77 -0.74
N ALA A 124 -21.94 -15.48 -0.89
CA ALA A 124 -22.83 -16.24 -1.79
C ALA A 124 -22.49 -16.04 -3.29
N SER A 125 -21.81 -14.95 -3.65
CA SER A 125 -21.33 -14.68 -5.01
C SER A 125 -19.94 -15.29 -5.31
N GLY A 126 -19.31 -15.98 -4.34
CA GLY A 126 -17.95 -16.49 -4.47
C GLY A 126 -16.86 -15.40 -4.40
N HIS A 127 -17.18 -14.19 -3.93
CA HIS A 127 -16.25 -13.07 -3.80
C HIS A 127 -15.46 -13.10 -2.48
N HIS A 128 -15.55 -14.20 -1.74
CA HIS A 128 -14.71 -14.48 -0.57
C HIS A 128 -14.21 -15.93 -0.65
N PRO A 129 -13.16 -16.22 -1.45
CA PRO A 129 -12.58 -17.57 -1.57
C PRO A 129 -11.80 -18.05 -0.33
N SER A 130 -11.66 -17.21 0.70
CA SER A 130 -10.93 -17.54 1.92
C SER A 130 -11.65 -18.62 2.74
N CYS A 131 -10.83 -19.42 3.42
CA CYS A 131 -11.21 -20.49 4.31
C CYS A 131 -11.37 -20.01 5.76
N ARG A 132 -10.97 -18.77 6.08
CA ARG A 132 -10.96 -18.20 7.43
C ARG A 132 -12.38 -17.77 7.81
N SER A 133 -12.97 -18.42 8.80
CA SER A 133 -14.33 -18.15 9.26
C SER A 133 -14.50 -16.74 9.83
N SER A 134 -15.52 -16.00 9.39
CA SER A 134 -15.88 -14.70 9.96
C SER A 134 -16.75 -14.88 11.22
N GLU A 135 -16.08 -15.20 12.34
CA GLU A 135 -16.71 -15.41 13.66
C GLU A 135 -17.70 -14.29 14.04
N CYS A 136 -17.37 -13.04 13.70
CA CYS A 136 -18.20 -11.85 13.93
C CYS A 136 -19.56 -11.83 13.19
N VAL A 137 -19.79 -12.72 12.22
CA VAL A 137 -21.00 -12.75 11.37
C VAL A 137 -21.70 -14.13 11.40
N GLY A 138 -21.05 -15.16 11.97
CA GLY A 138 -21.62 -16.50 12.08
C GLY A 138 -21.66 -17.30 10.77
N ILE A 139 -20.86 -16.91 9.76
CA ILE A 139 -20.75 -17.60 8.47
C ILE A 139 -19.48 -18.46 8.50
N SER A 140 -19.65 -19.79 8.52
CA SER A 140 -18.60 -20.77 8.83
C SER A 140 -18.26 -21.76 7.70
N SER A 141 -18.80 -21.55 6.50
CA SER A 141 -18.72 -22.50 5.37
C SER A 141 -18.06 -21.88 4.14
N ARG A 142 -17.08 -22.58 3.55
CA ARG A 142 -16.65 -22.31 2.17
C ARG A 142 -17.87 -22.36 1.25
N ILE A 143 -18.02 -21.37 0.36
CA ILE A 143 -18.90 -21.47 -0.81
C ILE A 143 -18.01 -21.41 -2.05
N GLY A 144 -17.63 -22.58 -2.54
CA GLY A 144 -16.72 -22.75 -3.67
C GLY A 144 -16.42 -24.22 -3.94
N ALA A 145 -15.80 -24.50 -5.08
CA ALA A 145 -15.29 -25.83 -5.44
C ALA A 145 -14.00 -26.17 -4.65
N PRO A 146 -13.62 -27.46 -4.52
CA PRO A 146 -12.39 -27.81 -3.82
C PRO A 146 -11.13 -27.38 -4.61
N HIS A 147 -10.12 -26.92 -3.87
CA HIS A 147 -8.86 -26.40 -4.45
C HIS A 147 -7.93 -27.56 -4.82
N VAL A 148 -7.59 -27.71 -6.10
CA VAL A 148 -6.55 -28.62 -6.57
C VAL A 148 -5.25 -27.84 -6.70
N PHE A 149 -4.39 -27.95 -5.68
CA PHE A 149 -3.08 -27.30 -5.67
C PHE A 149 -2.19 -27.85 -6.78
N LEU A 150 -1.74 -26.95 -7.67
CA LEU A 150 -0.89 -27.30 -8.78
C LEU A 150 0.50 -27.66 -8.29
N GLU A 151 0.96 -28.87 -8.60
CA GLU A 151 2.39 -29.10 -8.65
C GLU A 151 2.93 -28.44 -9.92
N ILE A 152 3.34 -27.17 -9.81
CA ILE A 152 4.18 -26.51 -10.80
C ILE A 152 5.61 -27.08 -10.66
N ALA A 153 5.71 -28.39 -10.93
CA ALA A 153 6.94 -29.14 -10.94
C ALA A 153 7.92 -28.43 -11.86
N GLY A 154 9.18 -28.31 -11.42
CA GLY A 154 10.24 -27.76 -12.26
C GLY A 154 10.31 -28.57 -13.55
N ARG A 155 9.80 -27.99 -14.66
CA ARG A 155 9.85 -28.62 -15.98
C ARG A 155 11.31 -28.87 -16.34
N ARG A 156 11.51 -29.84 -17.25
CA ARG A 156 12.78 -30.51 -17.58
C ARG A 156 14.02 -29.61 -17.35
N PRO A 157 15.07 -30.09 -16.67
CA PRO A 157 16.29 -29.31 -16.52
C PRO A 157 16.79 -28.81 -17.88
N ASN A 158 17.30 -27.58 -17.88
CA ASN A 158 17.76 -26.79 -19.03
C ASN A 158 16.67 -26.01 -19.81
N THR A 159 15.54 -25.65 -19.21
CA THR A 159 14.67 -24.58 -19.76
C THR A 159 15.30 -23.20 -19.53
N ALA A 160 15.51 -22.41 -20.58
CA ALA A 160 16.07 -21.05 -20.49
C ALA A 160 15.10 -20.03 -19.86
N TYR A 161 13.80 -20.17 -20.13
CA TYR A 161 12.74 -19.28 -19.66
C TYR A 161 11.72 -20.06 -18.80
N PRO A 162 11.09 -19.42 -17.79
CA PRO A 162 9.98 -20.00 -17.05
C PRO A 162 8.75 -20.18 -17.95
N PRO A 163 7.84 -21.11 -17.63
CA PRO A 163 6.54 -21.19 -18.30
C PRO A 163 5.64 -20.01 -17.88
N ARG A 164 4.72 -19.60 -18.76
CA ARG A 164 3.54 -18.82 -18.36
C ARG A 164 2.81 -19.53 -17.20
N PRO A 165 2.19 -18.81 -16.24
CA PRO A 165 1.26 -19.41 -15.29
C PRO A 165 0.13 -20.16 -16.00
N VAL A 166 -0.51 -21.10 -15.29
CA VAL A 166 -1.60 -21.89 -15.88
C VAL A 166 -2.86 -21.03 -15.97
N LEU A 167 -3.46 -20.95 -17.17
CA LEU A 167 -4.69 -20.19 -17.38
C LEU A 167 -5.82 -20.70 -16.47
N GLY A 168 -6.53 -19.77 -15.82
CA GLY A 168 -7.58 -20.07 -14.85
C GLY A 168 -7.07 -20.50 -13.47
N SER A 169 -5.77 -20.44 -13.20
CA SER A 169 -5.23 -20.68 -11.85
C SER A 169 -5.40 -19.48 -10.92
N CYS A 170 -5.42 -19.76 -9.62
CA CYS A 170 -5.58 -18.78 -8.55
C CYS A 170 -4.46 -18.92 -7.52
N ALA A 171 -3.99 -17.79 -6.97
CA ALA A 171 -3.17 -17.79 -5.77
C ALA A 171 -4.04 -18.00 -4.52
N ASP A 172 -3.64 -18.89 -3.62
CA ASP A 172 -4.26 -19.07 -2.32
C ASP A 172 -3.76 -18.00 -1.35
N PHE A 173 -4.62 -16.99 -1.13
CA PHE A 173 -4.30 -15.86 -0.27
C PHE A 173 -4.23 -16.22 1.21
N ASP A 174 -4.88 -17.29 1.67
CA ASP A 174 -4.75 -17.72 3.07
C ASP A 174 -3.34 -18.25 3.33
N LEU A 175 -2.82 -19.08 2.43
CA LEU A 175 -1.45 -19.59 2.48
C LEU A 175 -0.41 -18.49 2.29
N LEU A 176 -0.63 -17.54 1.37
CA LEU A 176 0.30 -16.42 1.17
C LEU A 176 0.31 -15.46 2.36
N ILE A 177 -0.85 -15.10 2.93
CA ILE A 177 -0.92 -14.25 4.13
C ILE A 177 -0.27 -14.99 5.32
N GLU A 178 -0.50 -16.29 5.49
CA GLU A 178 0.15 -17.06 6.57
C GLU A 178 1.67 -17.13 6.39
N TYR A 179 2.17 -17.58 5.24
CA TYR A 179 3.60 -17.81 5.03
C TYR A 179 4.41 -16.51 5.00
N CYS A 180 3.81 -15.41 4.55
CA CYS A 180 4.44 -14.10 4.45
C CYS A 180 4.00 -13.13 5.56
N ASP A 181 3.54 -13.63 6.72
CA ASP A 181 3.25 -12.73 7.85
C ASP A 181 4.54 -12.23 8.53
N PHE A 182 4.95 -11.02 8.15
CA PHE A 182 6.15 -10.37 8.69
C PHE A 182 5.99 -9.85 10.13
N SER A 183 4.79 -9.91 10.73
CA SER A 183 4.61 -9.66 12.16
C SER A 183 5.05 -10.85 13.02
N GLU A 184 4.97 -12.07 12.47
CA GLU A 184 5.44 -13.32 13.07
C GLU A 184 6.94 -13.60 12.79
N ASN A 185 7.74 -12.54 12.63
CA ASN A 185 9.18 -12.57 12.31
C ASN A 185 9.57 -13.38 11.05
N LYS A 186 8.63 -13.57 10.11
CA LYS A 186 8.92 -14.15 8.79
C LYS A 186 9.60 -13.10 7.90
N TYR A 187 10.32 -13.53 6.87
CA TYR A 187 11.12 -12.63 6.03
C TYR A 187 10.54 -12.50 4.62
N VAL A 188 10.58 -11.29 4.06
CA VAL A 188 10.27 -10.98 2.66
C VAL A 188 11.08 -11.86 1.72
N ARG A 189 12.37 -12.06 2.01
CA ARG A 189 13.27 -12.95 1.28
C ARG A 189 12.73 -14.38 1.16
N ASP A 190 12.17 -14.93 2.24
CA ASP A 190 11.64 -16.29 2.26
C ASP A 190 10.25 -16.36 1.59
N CYS A 191 9.46 -15.28 1.69
CA CYS A 191 8.23 -15.09 0.92
C CYS A 191 8.49 -15.07 -0.60
N LEU A 192 9.53 -14.37 -1.05
CA LEU A 192 9.96 -14.39 -2.46
C LEU A 192 10.45 -15.79 -2.88
N GLU A 193 11.10 -16.56 -1.98
CA GLU A 193 11.44 -17.97 -2.27
C GLU A 193 10.18 -18.83 -2.50
N LEU A 194 9.10 -18.62 -1.73
CA LEU A 194 7.79 -19.25 -1.98
C LEU A 194 7.18 -18.80 -3.32
N LEU A 195 7.06 -17.50 -3.57
CA LEU A 195 6.41 -16.97 -4.78
C LEU A 195 7.14 -17.42 -6.06
N ARG A 196 8.48 -17.40 -6.04
CA ARG A 196 9.33 -17.80 -7.16
C ARG A 196 9.31 -19.30 -7.43
N LEU A 197 9.41 -20.14 -6.38
CA LEU A 197 9.43 -21.59 -6.55
C LEU A 197 8.04 -22.16 -6.83
N GLY A 198 7.01 -21.67 -6.11
CA GLY A 198 5.63 -22.08 -6.27
C GLY A 198 4.99 -21.62 -7.58
N GLY A 199 5.37 -20.44 -8.09
CA GLY A 199 4.98 -19.94 -9.42
C GLY A 199 5.84 -20.47 -10.58
N GLY A 200 6.79 -21.38 -10.34
CA GLY A 200 7.62 -21.99 -11.38
C GLY A 200 8.67 -21.07 -12.04
N LEU A 201 8.95 -19.90 -11.46
CA LEU A 201 9.81 -18.83 -12.01
C LEU A 201 11.33 -19.09 -11.85
N ASP A 202 11.77 -20.35 -11.84
CA ASP A 202 13.12 -20.75 -11.43
C ASP A 202 13.81 -21.66 -12.45
N THR A 203 14.58 -21.03 -13.36
CA THR A 203 15.20 -21.63 -14.53
C THR A 203 16.58 -22.24 -14.26
N ASN A 204 16.60 -23.29 -13.42
CA ASN A 204 17.73 -24.21 -13.16
C ASN A 204 18.80 -23.80 -12.13
N ASN A 205 18.70 -22.66 -11.45
CA ASN A 205 19.63 -22.28 -10.36
C ASN A 205 19.40 -23.06 -9.03
N ARG A 206 18.99 -24.33 -9.12
CA ARG A 206 18.58 -25.18 -8.00
C ARG A 206 19.75 -25.94 -7.38
N VAL A 207 20.34 -25.37 -6.33
CA VAL A 207 21.12 -26.16 -5.36
C VAL A 207 20.18 -27.13 -4.65
N ARG A 208 20.52 -28.43 -4.63
CA ARG A 208 19.67 -29.48 -4.02
C ARG A 208 19.43 -29.20 -2.53
N ARG A 209 18.17 -28.97 -2.17
CA ARG A 209 17.68 -28.82 -0.79
C ARG A 209 16.59 -29.86 -0.53
N ASN A 210 16.65 -30.56 0.60
CA ASN A 210 15.51 -31.33 1.09
C ASN A 210 14.56 -30.36 1.81
N ARG A 211 13.52 -29.93 1.10
CA ARG A 211 12.36 -29.18 1.63
C ARG A 211 11.12 -29.69 0.90
N ASP A 212 9.97 -29.58 1.53
CA ASP A 212 8.69 -29.90 0.92
C ASP A 212 8.39 -28.95 -0.28
N PRO A 213 7.66 -29.42 -1.30
CA PRO A 213 7.32 -28.61 -2.46
C PRO A 213 6.37 -27.46 -2.05
N LEU A 214 6.92 -26.24 -2.04
CA LEU A 214 6.19 -25.01 -1.77
C LEU A 214 5.09 -24.80 -2.83
N ARG A 215 3.82 -24.81 -2.39
CA ARG A 215 2.63 -24.67 -3.25
C ARG A 215 1.72 -23.59 -2.66
N TYR A 216 1.29 -22.66 -3.52
CA TYR A 216 0.22 -21.71 -3.22
C TYR A 216 -0.74 -21.51 -4.40
N VAL A 217 -0.41 -22.01 -5.60
CA VAL A 217 -1.24 -21.90 -6.80
C VAL A 217 -2.19 -23.11 -6.88
N TYR A 218 -3.46 -22.87 -7.18
CA TYR A 218 -4.48 -23.91 -7.35
C TYR A 218 -5.37 -23.65 -8.58
N ILE A 219 -6.14 -24.67 -8.97
CA ILE A 219 -7.31 -24.57 -9.84
C ILE A 219 -8.51 -25.14 -9.07
N GLU A 220 -9.70 -24.60 -9.30
CA GLU A 220 -10.96 -25.10 -8.74
C GLU A 220 -11.43 -26.36 -9.49
N ASP A 221 -11.69 -27.47 -8.78
CA ASP A 221 -12.20 -28.70 -9.40
C ASP A 221 -13.65 -28.53 -9.88
N SER A 222 -13.83 -28.52 -11.20
CA SER A 222 -15.12 -28.34 -11.83
C SER A 222 -15.97 -29.61 -11.93
N GLU A 223 -15.40 -30.80 -11.74
CA GLU A 223 -16.09 -32.08 -11.90
C GLU A 223 -16.76 -32.55 -10.60
N SER A 224 -16.14 -32.31 -9.45
CA SER A 224 -16.67 -32.79 -8.16
C SER A 224 -17.74 -31.90 -7.51
N TRP A 225 -17.95 -30.66 -8.01
CA TRP A 225 -18.82 -29.68 -7.34
C TRP A 225 -20.21 -29.54 -7.99
N SER A 226 -21.21 -30.18 -7.38
CA SER A 226 -22.63 -29.87 -7.59
C SER A 226 -22.99 -28.55 -6.91
N GLN A 227 -23.70 -27.64 -7.59
CA GLN A 227 -24.20 -26.43 -6.92
C GLN A 227 -25.18 -26.79 -5.79
N PRO A 228 -25.17 -26.07 -4.66
CA PRO A 228 -26.26 -26.16 -3.69
C PRO A 228 -27.58 -25.74 -4.37
N PRO A 229 -28.73 -26.33 -4.01
CA PRO A 229 -30.01 -26.02 -4.63
C PRO A 229 -30.35 -24.53 -4.47
N SER A 230 -30.82 -23.91 -5.56
CA SER A 230 -31.14 -22.49 -5.64
C SER A 230 -32.47 -22.17 -4.95
N ASP A 231 -32.56 -22.41 -3.65
CA ASP A 231 -33.75 -22.18 -2.83
C ASP A 231 -33.87 -20.69 -2.47
N SER A 232 -34.00 -19.87 -3.51
CA SER A 232 -34.09 -18.41 -3.45
C SER A 232 -35.39 -17.90 -4.08
N SER A 233 -36.52 -18.42 -3.58
CA SER A 233 -37.77 -17.65 -3.67
C SER A 233 -37.53 -16.27 -3.05
N PRO A 234 -37.87 -15.15 -3.70
CA PRO A 234 -37.59 -13.83 -3.18
C PRO A 234 -38.50 -13.53 -1.98
N THR A 235 -38.06 -13.88 -0.78
CA THR A 235 -38.75 -13.54 0.46
C THR A 235 -38.67 -12.04 0.68
N THR A 236 -39.69 -11.31 0.23
CA THR A 236 -39.99 -9.95 0.68
C THR A 236 -40.14 -9.98 2.19
N PHE A 237 -39.11 -9.51 2.90
CA PHE A 237 -39.14 -9.37 4.35
C PHE A 237 -40.14 -8.28 4.75
N GLU A 238 -41.41 -8.67 4.93
CA GLU A 238 -42.38 -7.86 5.65
C GLU A 238 -41.81 -7.51 7.02
N ARG A 239 -41.66 -6.21 7.29
CA ARG A 239 -41.05 -5.69 8.50
C ARG A 239 -42.01 -5.74 9.70
N LYS A 240 -42.43 -6.96 10.08
CA LYS A 240 -43.15 -7.20 11.35
C LYS A 240 -42.22 -6.84 12.51
N GLY A 241 -42.72 -6.00 13.42
CA GLY A 241 -41.91 -5.47 14.52
C GLY A 241 -41.58 -6.57 15.52
N ILE A 242 -40.33 -7.05 15.50
CA ILE A 242 -39.81 -8.01 16.48
C ILE A 242 -39.47 -7.26 17.78
N ILE A 243 -39.92 -7.79 18.90
CA ILE A 243 -39.50 -7.34 20.24
C ILE A 243 -38.06 -7.84 20.43
N ARG A 244 -37.09 -6.91 20.46
CA ARG A 244 -35.66 -7.23 20.57
C ARG A 244 -35.39 -8.05 21.83
N SER A 245 -34.62 -9.11 21.70
CA SER A 245 -34.15 -9.90 22.85
C SER A 245 -32.91 -9.27 23.48
N GLU A 246 -32.69 -9.46 24.78
CA GLU A 246 -31.49 -8.94 25.47
C GLU A 246 -30.18 -9.48 24.86
N HIS A 247 -30.22 -10.68 24.28
CA HIS A 247 -29.08 -11.30 23.61
C HIS A 247 -28.68 -10.58 22.31
N GLU A 248 -29.61 -9.96 21.58
CA GLU A 248 -29.30 -9.18 20.39
C GLU A 248 -28.59 -7.86 20.72
N SER A 249 -28.90 -7.23 21.86
CA SER A 249 -28.25 -5.98 22.30
C SER A 249 -26.75 -6.15 22.58
N TYR A 250 -26.32 -7.28 23.12
CA TYR A 250 -24.88 -7.58 23.31
C TYR A 250 -24.13 -7.71 21.99
N LEU A 251 -24.81 -8.09 20.90
CA LEU A 251 -24.19 -8.24 19.58
C LEU A 251 -24.12 -6.93 18.77
N ASP A 252 -24.81 -5.86 19.23
CA ASP A 252 -24.62 -4.49 18.72
C ASP A 252 -23.38 -3.81 19.33
N GLU A 253 -22.76 -4.38 20.37
CA GLU A 253 -21.58 -3.82 21.02
C GLU A 253 -20.41 -3.68 20.03
N GLY A 254 -20.03 -2.41 19.78
CA GLY A 254 -18.94 -1.99 18.90
C GLY A 254 -19.38 -1.23 17.64
N PHE A 255 -20.60 -1.43 17.12
CA PHE A 255 -21.07 -0.74 15.90
C PHE A 255 -21.55 0.69 16.20
N THR A 256 -20.62 1.64 16.24
CA THR A 256 -20.94 3.03 16.64
C THR A 256 -21.20 3.93 15.42
N LYS A 257 -22.44 4.45 15.28
CA LYS A 257 -22.79 5.41 14.22
C LYS A 257 -21.87 6.64 14.21
N SER A 258 -21.50 7.11 13.02
CA SER A 258 -20.87 8.42 12.87
C SER A 258 -21.76 9.55 13.40
N ARG A 259 -21.16 10.45 14.21
CA ARG A 259 -21.87 11.53 14.93
C ARG A 259 -22.39 12.66 14.04
N HIS A 260 -21.97 12.71 12.78
CA HIS A 260 -22.24 13.84 11.86
C HIS A 260 -22.92 13.41 10.56
N ASN A 261 -23.20 12.11 10.41
CA ASN A 261 -23.81 11.54 9.22
C ASN A 261 -25.09 10.79 9.60
N ASP A 262 -25.99 10.66 8.63
CA ASP A 262 -27.10 9.73 8.74
C ASP A 262 -26.75 8.33 8.27
N TRP A 263 -27.58 7.38 8.69
CA TRP A 263 -27.50 6.02 8.16
C TRP A 263 -27.84 6.05 6.67
N GLU A 264 -27.12 5.29 5.87
CA GLU A 264 -27.49 5.06 4.48
C GLU A 264 -28.85 4.36 4.37
N PRO A 265 -29.55 4.51 3.21
CA PRO A 265 -30.70 3.68 2.88
C PRO A 265 -30.33 2.19 2.91
N PRO A 266 -31.26 1.29 3.29
CA PRO A 266 -30.97 -0.14 3.32
C PRO A 266 -30.52 -0.67 1.95
N ILE A 267 -29.52 -1.54 1.95
CA ILE A 267 -28.98 -2.13 0.72
C ILE A 267 -29.98 -3.15 0.19
N ILE A 268 -30.43 -2.97 -1.06
CA ILE A 268 -31.17 -3.98 -1.82
C ILE A 268 -30.14 -4.70 -2.71
N PRO A 269 -29.64 -5.89 -2.33
CA PRO A 269 -28.73 -6.64 -3.18
C PRO A 269 -29.46 -7.08 -4.45
N ARG A 270 -28.71 -7.16 -5.56
CA ARG A 270 -29.16 -7.91 -6.74
C ARG A 270 -29.10 -9.41 -6.42
N PRO A 271 -29.72 -10.30 -7.22
CA PRO A 271 -29.37 -11.72 -7.19
C PRO A 271 -27.85 -11.86 -7.41
N PRO A 272 -27.15 -12.77 -6.69
CA PRO A 272 -25.77 -13.11 -7.00
C PRO A 272 -25.60 -13.44 -8.48
N ALA A 273 -24.49 -13.01 -9.07
CA ALA A 273 -24.15 -13.39 -10.43
C ALA A 273 -23.99 -14.93 -10.52
N ALA A 274 -24.34 -15.51 -11.66
CA ALA A 274 -24.07 -16.93 -11.88
C ALA A 274 -22.56 -17.17 -11.80
N TYR A 275 -22.13 -18.08 -10.93
CA TYR A 275 -20.71 -18.39 -10.75
C TYR A 275 -20.14 -19.00 -12.04
N HIS A 276 -19.47 -18.16 -12.83
CA HIS A 276 -18.88 -18.52 -14.12
C HIS A 276 -17.56 -19.26 -13.92
N ARG A 277 -17.66 -20.59 -13.94
CA ARG A 277 -16.53 -21.53 -13.94
C ARG A 277 -15.56 -21.22 -15.09
N TYR A 278 -14.26 -21.27 -14.83
CA TYR A 278 -13.26 -21.31 -15.91
C TYR A 278 -13.46 -22.58 -16.76
N SER A 279 -13.49 -22.42 -18.08
CA SER A 279 -13.39 -23.52 -19.05
C SER A 279 -12.37 -23.17 -20.12
N ARG A 280 -11.80 -24.18 -20.79
CA ARG A 280 -10.99 -23.96 -22.00
C ARG A 280 -11.80 -23.28 -23.12
N ASP A 281 -13.10 -23.52 -23.16
CA ASP A 281 -14.02 -22.94 -24.15
C ASP A 281 -14.53 -21.53 -23.76
N VAL A 282 -14.45 -21.19 -22.47
CA VAL A 282 -14.83 -19.88 -21.91
C VAL A 282 -13.73 -19.43 -20.94
N PRO A 283 -12.59 -18.94 -21.46
CA PRO A 283 -11.41 -18.70 -20.63
C PRO A 283 -11.51 -17.48 -19.69
N CYS A 284 -12.52 -16.63 -19.84
CA CYS A 284 -12.77 -15.49 -18.94
C CYS A 284 -14.25 -15.25 -18.63
N ASP A 285 -14.46 -14.80 -17.40
CA ASP A 285 -15.69 -14.24 -16.86
C ASP A 285 -15.86 -12.78 -17.35
N ARG A 286 -16.99 -12.47 -17.99
CA ARG A 286 -17.26 -11.13 -18.55
C ARG A 286 -17.57 -10.06 -17.50
N ASP A 287 -17.96 -10.48 -16.30
CA ASP A 287 -18.12 -9.61 -15.12
C ASP A 287 -16.83 -9.55 -14.28
N ASP A 288 -15.70 -10.00 -14.84
CA ASP A 288 -14.37 -9.98 -14.21
C ASP A 288 -13.26 -9.62 -15.22
N PRO A 289 -13.38 -8.49 -15.92
CA PRO A 289 -12.46 -8.15 -17.01
C PRO A 289 -11.05 -7.91 -16.49
N ARG A 290 -10.04 -8.43 -17.22
CA ARG A 290 -8.62 -8.33 -16.88
C ARG A 290 -8.04 -6.96 -17.23
N ILE A 291 -8.57 -5.93 -16.59
CA ILE A 291 -8.19 -4.53 -16.81
C ILE A 291 -7.35 -4.05 -15.63
N PHE A 292 -6.14 -3.59 -15.93
CA PHE A 292 -5.37 -2.73 -15.05
C PHE A 292 -5.81 -1.26 -15.23
N HIS A 293 -5.89 -0.52 -14.13
CA HIS A 293 -6.18 0.91 -14.11
C HIS A 293 -5.03 1.68 -13.51
N ILE A 294 -4.51 2.68 -14.23
CA ILE A 294 -3.59 3.70 -13.71
C ILE A 294 -4.30 5.05 -13.78
N TYR A 295 -4.17 5.89 -12.74
CA TYR A 295 -4.47 7.32 -12.81
C TYR A 295 -3.17 8.12 -13.02
N TRP A 296 -3.18 9.10 -13.90
CA TRP A 296 -2.03 9.96 -14.18
C TRP A 296 -2.44 11.43 -14.35
N THR A 297 -1.53 12.36 -14.06
CA THR A 297 -1.76 13.80 -14.22
C THR A 297 -0.56 14.50 -14.86
N GLY A 298 -0.82 15.39 -15.82
CA GLY A 298 0.22 16.17 -16.50
C GLY A 298 1.25 15.32 -17.28
N PRO A 299 2.47 15.86 -17.49
CA PRO A 299 3.60 15.25 -18.17
C PRO A 299 3.60 13.73 -18.37
N PHE A 300 3.47 13.18 -19.58
CA PHE A 300 3.92 11.80 -19.79
C PHE A 300 5.45 11.78 -19.79
N THR A 301 6.05 10.90 -18.98
CA THR A 301 7.50 10.88 -18.68
C THR A 301 8.07 9.45 -18.72
N ASP A 302 9.34 9.31 -18.35
CA ASP A 302 10.02 8.04 -18.14
C ASP A 302 9.34 7.11 -17.10
N LYS A 303 8.55 7.63 -16.15
CA LYS A 303 7.88 6.79 -15.13
C LYS A 303 6.68 6.01 -15.68
N PRO A 304 5.62 6.63 -16.25
CA PRO A 304 4.56 5.87 -16.91
C PRO A 304 5.08 5.03 -18.10
N TYR A 305 6.15 5.47 -18.75
CA TYR A 305 6.85 4.73 -19.81
C TYR A 305 7.45 3.41 -19.31
N LEU A 306 8.22 3.42 -18.22
CA LEU A 306 8.76 2.21 -17.59
C LEU A 306 7.64 1.25 -17.18
N THR A 307 6.57 1.77 -16.59
CA THR A 307 5.39 1.01 -16.18
C THR A 307 4.71 0.34 -17.38
N LEU A 308 4.46 1.07 -18.47
CA LEU A 308 3.93 0.51 -19.73
C LEU A 308 4.85 -0.57 -20.33
N LEU A 309 6.16 -0.32 -20.40
CA LEU A 309 7.12 -1.30 -20.89
C LEU A 309 7.13 -2.59 -20.07
N SER A 310 7.16 -2.48 -18.74
CA SER A 310 7.13 -3.63 -17.84
C SER A 310 5.83 -4.44 -17.98
N PHE A 311 4.69 -3.78 -18.18
CA PHE A 311 3.42 -4.43 -18.49
C PHE A 311 3.50 -5.24 -19.80
N LEU A 312 4.02 -4.66 -20.89
CA LEU A 312 4.17 -5.36 -22.17
C LEU A 312 5.16 -6.53 -22.11
N TYR A 313 6.22 -6.42 -21.29
CA TYR A 313 7.25 -7.44 -21.09
C TYR A 313 6.81 -8.60 -20.19
N THR A 314 5.78 -8.42 -19.35
CA THR A 314 5.40 -9.43 -18.35
C THR A 314 4.01 -10.03 -18.54
N GLN A 315 3.01 -9.27 -18.97
CA GLN A 315 1.63 -9.77 -19.06
C GLN A 315 1.36 -10.56 -20.35
N ASN A 316 0.34 -11.42 -20.36
CA ASN A 316 -0.07 -12.18 -21.55
C ASN A 316 -0.89 -11.31 -22.55
N THR A 317 -0.24 -10.29 -23.09
CA THR A 317 -0.84 -9.26 -23.97
C THR A 317 -1.19 -9.75 -25.38
N GLY A 318 -0.77 -10.98 -25.75
CA GLY A 318 -0.93 -11.56 -27.09
C GLY A 318 0.07 -11.04 -28.14
N LEU A 319 1.09 -10.26 -27.74
CA LEU A 319 2.04 -9.63 -28.66
C LEU A 319 2.98 -10.60 -29.42
N HIS A 320 2.94 -11.90 -29.12
CA HIS A 320 3.66 -12.94 -29.86
C HIS A 320 2.88 -13.54 -31.04
N PHE A 321 1.62 -13.16 -31.25
CA PHE A 321 0.80 -13.61 -32.39
C PHE A 321 0.78 -12.58 -33.53
N HIS A 322 0.94 -13.00 -34.79
CA HIS A 322 0.76 -12.10 -35.94
C HIS A 322 -0.72 -11.70 -36.11
N GLY A 323 -0.98 -10.39 -36.20
CA GLY A 323 -2.34 -9.85 -36.21
C GLY A 323 -3.11 -10.17 -34.93
N ASP A 324 -4.38 -10.52 -35.07
CA ASP A 324 -5.28 -10.94 -33.98
C ASP A 324 -5.47 -12.47 -33.91
N VAL A 325 -4.73 -13.25 -34.72
CA VAL A 325 -4.90 -14.71 -34.80
C VAL A 325 -4.41 -15.38 -33.52
N GLY A 326 -5.35 -15.88 -32.71
CA GLY A 326 -5.06 -16.45 -31.38
C GLY A 326 -5.20 -15.45 -30.23
N ARG A 327 -5.54 -14.18 -30.51
CA ARG A 327 -5.88 -13.20 -29.47
C ARG A 327 -7.27 -13.49 -28.89
N THR A 328 -7.34 -13.59 -27.58
CA THR A 328 -8.58 -13.82 -26.82
C THR A 328 -9.09 -12.54 -26.18
N ASP A 329 -10.40 -12.42 -25.95
CA ASP A 329 -11.03 -11.41 -25.06
C ASP A 329 -10.36 -11.33 -23.67
N CYS A 330 -9.65 -12.39 -23.26
CA CYS A 330 -8.90 -12.51 -22.01
C CYS A 330 -7.57 -11.76 -21.91
N SER A 331 -6.98 -11.24 -22.99
CA SER A 331 -5.65 -10.62 -22.89
C SER A 331 -5.71 -9.40 -21.95
N PRO A 332 -4.85 -9.32 -20.90
CA PRO A 332 -4.87 -8.19 -19.99
C PRO A 332 -4.69 -6.86 -20.70
N GLN A 333 -5.43 -5.84 -20.25
CA GLN A 333 -5.40 -4.49 -20.80
C GLN A 333 -4.94 -3.50 -19.74
N LEU A 334 -4.17 -2.48 -20.13
CA LEU A 334 -3.74 -1.41 -19.25
C LEU A 334 -4.39 -0.09 -19.65
N TRP A 335 -5.35 0.37 -18.83
CA TRP A 335 -6.10 1.59 -19.04
C TRP A 335 -5.50 2.73 -18.22
N ILE A 336 -4.89 3.71 -18.90
CA ILE A 336 -4.32 4.91 -18.26
C ILE A 336 -5.34 6.04 -18.36
N TRP A 337 -5.80 6.52 -17.21
CA TRP A 337 -6.72 7.64 -17.07
C TRP A 337 -5.92 8.92 -16.84
N ILE A 338 -5.82 9.74 -17.90
CA ILE A 338 -4.99 10.95 -17.91
C ILE A 338 -5.87 12.16 -17.58
N ASN A 339 -5.49 12.87 -16.51
CA ASN A 339 -6.01 14.20 -16.20
C ASN A 339 -5.07 15.26 -16.80
N PRO A 340 -5.48 16.01 -17.84
CA PRO A 340 -4.65 17.05 -18.44
C PRO A 340 -4.58 18.33 -17.58
N SER A 341 -5.47 18.48 -16.59
CA SER A 341 -5.46 19.63 -15.69
C SER A 341 -4.79 19.29 -14.35
N PRO A 342 -4.10 20.25 -13.71
CA PRO A 342 -3.73 20.15 -12.30
C PRO A 342 -4.94 19.73 -11.46
N ALA A 343 -4.80 18.71 -10.61
CA ALA A 343 -5.92 18.15 -9.83
C ALA A 343 -6.71 19.19 -9.02
N ALA A 344 -6.10 20.32 -8.67
CA ALA A 344 -6.74 21.49 -8.06
C ALA A 344 -7.91 22.08 -8.87
N LYS A 345 -7.91 21.92 -10.20
CA LYS A 345 -8.97 22.36 -11.10
C LYS A 345 -9.91 21.19 -11.38
N LEU A 346 -11.13 21.22 -10.84
CA LEU A 346 -12.21 20.38 -11.37
C LEU A 346 -12.50 20.85 -12.80
N ALA A 347 -12.07 20.05 -13.77
CA ALA A 347 -12.07 20.39 -15.19
C ALA A 347 -13.45 20.17 -15.83
N GLU A 348 -14.45 20.97 -15.44
CA GLU A 348 -15.84 20.84 -15.91
C GLU A 348 -16.01 20.94 -17.43
N ASN A 349 -15.10 21.64 -18.14
CA ASN A 349 -15.20 21.94 -19.58
C ASN A 349 -13.85 21.88 -20.33
N VAL A 350 -12.92 20.97 -19.95
CA VAL A 350 -11.64 20.82 -20.68
C VAL A 350 -11.72 19.70 -21.72
N THR A 351 -12.24 20.02 -22.90
CA THR A 351 -12.01 19.23 -24.12
C THR A 351 -10.59 19.49 -24.64
N HIS A 352 -9.59 18.90 -23.98
CA HIS A 352 -8.24 18.85 -24.54
C HIS A 352 -8.18 17.75 -25.62
N ASN A 353 -7.43 17.97 -26.71
CA ASN A 353 -7.16 16.89 -27.65
C ASN A 353 -6.04 15.99 -27.11
N LEU A 354 -6.42 15.12 -26.17
CA LEU A 354 -5.54 14.12 -25.55
C LEU A 354 -4.77 13.30 -26.60
N ARG A 355 -5.31 13.10 -27.80
CA ARG A 355 -4.62 12.40 -28.89
C ARG A 355 -3.39 13.18 -29.38
N GLU A 356 -3.54 14.47 -29.68
CA GLU A 356 -2.42 15.36 -30.09
C GLU A 356 -1.36 15.47 -28.99
N GLU A 357 -1.80 15.54 -27.73
CA GLU A 357 -0.93 15.61 -26.54
C GLU A 357 -0.06 14.34 -26.39
N LEU A 358 -0.65 13.17 -26.68
CA LEU A 358 0.05 11.89 -26.63
C LEU A 358 0.91 11.62 -27.88
N GLU A 359 0.50 12.11 -29.06
CA GLU A 359 1.24 11.99 -30.32
C GLU A 359 2.47 12.92 -30.38
N SER A 360 2.40 14.08 -29.75
CA SER A 360 3.51 15.06 -29.69
C SER A 360 4.52 14.79 -28.58
N ASN A 361 4.16 14.02 -27.54
CA ASN A 361 5.07 13.65 -26.46
C ASN A 361 5.79 12.32 -26.78
N PRO A 362 7.14 12.29 -26.84
CA PRO A 362 7.90 11.10 -27.23
C PRO A 362 7.71 9.92 -26.27
N TRP A 363 7.45 10.14 -24.99
CA TRP A 363 7.25 9.06 -24.01
C TRP A 363 5.90 8.33 -24.18
N SER A 364 4.92 8.94 -24.84
CA SER A 364 3.59 8.34 -25.07
C SER A 364 3.37 7.90 -26.51
N ALA A 365 3.89 8.63 -27.49
CA ALA A 365 3.63 8.40 -28.91
C ALA A 365 3.87 6.95 -29.38
N PRO A 366 4.93 6.23 -28.94
CA PRO A 366 5.14 4.82 -29.29
C PRO A 366 3.97 3.90 -28.92
N PHE A 367 3.32 4.14 -27.78
CA PHE A 367 2.21 3.32 -27.30
C PHE A 367 0.88 3.59 -28.02
N LEU A 368 0.84 4.59 -28.91
CA LEU A 368 -0.26 4.83 -29.84
C LEU A 368 -0.16 3.99 -31.12
N HIS A 369 0.93 3.24 -31.31
CA HIS A 369 1.11 2.36 -32.46
C HIS A 369 0.04 1.24 -32.48
N PRO A 370 -0.60 0.93 -33.64
CA PRO A 370 -1.73 -0.01 -33.71
C PRO A 370 -1.47 -1.38 -33.09
N ARG A 371 -0.21 -1.85 -33.08
CA ARG A 371 0.18 -3.12 -32.45
C ARG A 371 -0.23 -3.22 -30.97
N PHE A 372 -0.25 -2.09 -30.26
CA PHE A 372 -0.61 -2.01 -28.84
C PHE A 372 -2.09 -1.69 -28.59
N GLN A 373 -2.91 -1.45 -29.62
CA GLN A 373 -4.24 -0.84 -29.50
C GLN A 373 -5.29 -1.65 -28.70
N HIS A 374 -5.02 -2.93 -28.40
CA HIS A 374 -5.87 -3.76 -27.52
C HIS A 374 -5.19 -4.08 -26.17
N ALA A 375 -3.90 -3.76 -26.01
CA ALA A 375 -3.14 -3.99 -24.78
C ALA A 375 -3.05 -2.71 -23.93
N ILE A 376 -2.94 -1.54 -24.56
CA ILE A 376 -2.87 -0.23 -23.89
C ILE A 376 -4.08 0.62 -24.32
N GLN A 377 -4.67 1.33 -23.36
CA GLN A 377 -5.84 2.18 -23.55
C GLN A 377 -5.64 3.52 -22.85
N PHE A 378 -5.42 4.58 -23.62
CA PHE A 378 -5.44 5.94 -23.07
C PHE A 378 -6.89 6.43 -22.97
N LYS A 379 -7.28 6.88 -21.77
CA LYS A 379 -8.61 7.40 -21.44
C LYS A 379 -8.46 8.81 -20.86
N LEU A 380 -9.40 9.72 -21.18
CA LEU A 380 -9.48 11.02 -20.53
C LEU A 380 -10.09 10.87 -19.14
N TRP A 381 -9.46 11.44 -18.11
CA TRP A 381 -10.07 11.58 -16.79
C TRP A 381 -10.85 12.89 -16.72
N ASN A 382 -12.18 12.78 -16.62
CA ASN A 382 -13.06 13.88 -16.25
C ASN A 382 -13.69 13.58 -14.87
N THR A 383 -13.28 14.34 -13.84
CA THR A 383 -13.75 14.17 -12.46
C THR A 383 -15.27 14.27 -12.33
N THR A 384 -15.90 15.21 -13.03
CA THR A 384 -17.36 15.39 -13.02
C THR A 384 -18.06 14.17 -13.62
N GLU A 385 -17.60 13.69 -14.79
CA GLU A 385 -18.17 12.49 -15.44
C GLU A 385 -17.97 11.20 -14.61
N GLN A 386 -16.85 11.04 -13.91
CA GLN A 386 -16.65 9.87 -13.04
C GLN A 386 -17.51 9.93 -11.77
N LEU A 387 -17.82 11.13 -11.26
CA LEU A 387 -18.67 11.32 -10.08
C LEU A 387 -20.17 11.27 -10.40
N ASP A 388 -20.62 11.82 -11.52
CA ASP A 388 -22.02 11.74 -11.97
C ASP A 388 -22.35 10.35 -12.55
N GLY A 389 -21.36 9.66 -13.13
CA GLY A 389 -21.49 8.32 -13.69
C GLY A 389 -21.60 7.18 -12.67
N LEU A 390 -21.65 7.48 -11.36
CA LEU A 390 -21.76 6.49 -10.28
C LEU A 390 -22.89 6.87 -9.29
N GLN A 391 -23.72 5.88 -8.95
CA GLN A 391 -24.86 6.06 -8.04
C GLN A 391 -24.42 6.49 -6.63
N GLU A 392 -23.23 6.04 -6.21
CA GLU A 392 -22.67 6.31 -4.89
C GLU A 392 -22.21 7.76 -4.70
N THR A 393 -21.98 8.50 -5.80
CA THR A 393 -21.39 9.85 -5.77
C THR A 393 -22.32 10.93 -6.32
N ARG A 394 -23.01 10.67 -7.45
CA ARG A 394 -23.79 11.67 -8.22
C ARG A 394 -24.71 12.57 -7.37
N ASP A 395 -25.41 11.97 -6.41
CA ASP A 395 -26.44 12.64 -5.60
C ASP A 395 -25.85 13.37 -4.38
N ASP A 396 -24.56 13.19 -4.07
CA ASP A 396 -23.90 13.69 -2.85
C ASP A 396 -22.67 14.59 -3.14
N TRP A 397 -21.95 14.44 -4.26
CA TRP A 397 -20.64 15.07 -4.49
C TRP A 397 -20.71 16.60 -4.63
N SER A 398 -21.63 17.09 -5.46
CA SER A 398 -21.86 18.53 -5.74
C SER A 398 -22.31 19.32 -4.51
N LYS A 399 -22.73 18.63 -3.43
CA LYS A 399 -23.13 19.20 -2.14
C LYS A 399 -21.95 19.32 -1.15
N LYS A 400 -20.76 18.80 -1.48
CA LYS A 400 -19.58 18.84 -0.60
C LYS A 400 -18.79 20.13 -0.79
N LYS A 401 -18.14 20.57 0.28
CA LYS A 401 -17.30 21.79 0.30
C LYS A 401 -15.89 21.57 -0.27
N THR A 402 -15.49 20.32 -0.47
CA THR A 402 -14.20 19.89 -1.02
C THR A 402 -14.27 18.41 -1.37
N LEU A 403 -13.45 17.98 -2.32
CA LEU A 403 -13.09 16.57 -2.53
C LEU A 403 -11.69 16.24 -1.98
N PHE A 404 -10.91 17.26 -1.63
CA PHE A 404 -9.49 17.14 -1.29
C PHE A 404 -9.30 16.96 0.22
N LYS A 405 -9.69 15.79 0.72
CA LYS A 405 -9.54 15.40 2.12
C LYS A 405 -8.72 14.10 2.22
N SER A 406 -7.77 14.08 3.14
CA SER A 406 -6.84 12.96 3.33
C SER A 406 -6.47 12.82 4.80
N GLY A 407 -6.61 11.61 5.35
CA GLY A 407 -6.22 11.29 6.72
C GLY A 407 -6.99 12.09 7.78
N GLY A 408 -8.22 12.53 7.48
CA GLY A 408 -9.02 13.41 8.31
C GLY A 408 -8.78 14.91 8.10
N HIS A 409 -7.78 15.30 7.31
CA HIS A 409 -7.39 16.70 7.05
C HIS A 409 -7.84 17.18 5.66
N ILE A 410 -8.35 18.41 5.57
CA ILE A 410 -8.62 19.04 4.26
C ILE A 410 -7.33 19.71 3.79
N VAL A 411 -6.90 19.43 2.56
CA VAL A 411 -5.74 20.07 1.95
C VAL A 411 -6.18 21.37 1.27
N PHE A 412 -5.47 22.45 1.58
CA PHE A 412 -5.71 23.80 1.06
C PHE A 412 -4.39 24.43 0.64
N SER A 413 -4.45 25.46 -0.21
CA SER A 413 -3.27 26.29 -0.49
C SER A 413 -2.85 27.11 0.72
N SER A 414 -1.56 27.06 1.06
CA SER A 414 -0.97 27.76 2.20
C SER A 414 -0.83 29.26 1.94
N GLY A 415 -1.97 29.95 1.98
CA GLY A 415 -2.06 31.41 1.87
C GLY A 415 -3.46 31.96 2.09
N ASP A 416 -4.50 31.19 1.72
CA ASP A 416 -5.85 31.74 1.58
C ASP A 416 -6.88 31.16 2.55
N GLN A 417 -6.82 31.61 3.81
CA GLN A 417 -7.87 31.33 4.81
C GLN A 417 -9.14 32.19 4.63
N LYS A 418 -9.34 32.85 3.47
CA LYS A 418 -10.47 33.76 3.23
C LYS A 418 -11.34 33.39 2.02
N SER A 419 -10.82 32.73 0.98
CA SER A 419 -11.69 32.20 -0.08
C SER A 419 -12.52 31.01 0.41
N LYS A 420 -13.83 31.07 0.15
CA LYS A 420 -14.78 29.95 0.35
C LYS A 420 -15.06 29.17 -0.94
N ASP A 421 -14.54 29.64 -2.07
CA ASP A 421 -14.78 29.10 -3.40
C ASP A 421 -13.52 28.36 -3.89
N ILE A 422 -13.52 27.03 -3.80
CA ILE A 422 -12.42 26.20 -4.34
C ILE A 422 -12.28 26.39 -5.86
N SER A 423 -13.39 26.71 -6.55
CA SER A 423 -13.43 27.04 -7.98
C SER A 423 -12.67 28.31 -8.38
N LYS A 424 -12.16 29.11 -7.42
CA LYS A 424 -11.41 30.35 -7.68
C LYS A 424 -9.90 30.27 -7.39
N LEU A 425 -9.34 29.06 -7.32
CA LEU A 425 -7.89 28.81 -7.33
C LEU A 425 -7.30 29.04 -8.74
N THR A 426 -7.34 30.29 -9.21
CA THR A 426 -6.84 30.72 -10.53
C THR A 426 -5.36 31.17 -10.51
N GLY A 427 -4.61 30.78 -9.47
CA GLY A 427 -3.17 31.06 -9.32
C GLY A 427 -2.28 29.85 -9.59
N SER A 428 -0.97 30.06 -9.65
CA SER A 428 0.01 28.98 -9.74
C SER A 428 0.06 28.18 -8.44
N VAL A 429 -0.50 26.97 -8.50
CA VAL A 429 -0.37 25.93 -7.47
C VAL A 429 1.13 25.60 -7.32
N SER A 430 1.66 25.56 -6.10
CA SER A 430 3.05 25.13 -5.85
C SER A 430 3.23 23.63 -6.17
N PRO A 431 4.39 23.16 -6.65
CA PRO A 431 4.60 21.74 -6.98
C PRO A 431 4.18 20.78 -5.87
N ASP A 432 4.66 21.00 -4.64
CA ASP A 432 4.24 20.26 -3.43
C ASP A 432 2.71 20.18 -3.22
N LEU A 433 1.96 21.20 -3.63
CA LEU A 433 0.49 21.21 -3.54
C LEU A 433 -0.16 20.54 -4.76
N TYR A 434 0.45 20.63 -5.94
CA TYR A 434 0.04 19.88 -7.13
C TYR A 434 0.15 18.38 -6.84
N ASP A 435 1.30 17.93 -6.33
CA ASP A 435 1.61 16.54 -6.04
C ASP A 435 0.65 15.96 -4.99
N ARG A 436 0.44 16.68 -3.87
CA ARG A 436 -0.55 16.29 -2.85
C ARG A 436 -1.98 16.19 -3.38
N LEU A 437 -2.41 17.11 -4.25
CA LEU A 437 -3.75 17.09 -4.83
C LEU A 437 -3.89 15.98 -5.89
N SER A 438 -2.80 15.62 -6.58
CA SER A 438 -2.72 14.45 -7.45
C SER A 438 -2.92 13.16 -6.65
N VAL A 439 -2.14 12.95 -5.59
CA VAL A 439 -2.22 11.76 -4.73
C VAL A 439 -3.64 11.58 -4.18
N ILE A 440 -4.29 12.66 -3.72
CA ILE A 440 -5.68 12.60 -3.22
C ILE A 440 -6.70 12.29 -4.33
N MET A 441 -6.45 12.72 -5.57
CA MET A 441 -7.28 12.32 -6.71
C MET A 441 -7.07 10.84 -7.08
N SER A 442 -5.84 10.33 -6.99
CA SER A 442 -5.53 8.90 -7.22
C SER A 442 -6.07 7.98 -6.12
N ASP A 443 -6.03 8.42 -4.85
CA ASP A 443 -6.68 7.79 -3.68
C ASP A 443 -8.18 7.60 -3.93
N MET A 444 -8.85 8.57 -4.57
CA MET A 444 -10.26 8.43 -4.95
C MET A 444 -10.43 7.59 -6.22
N ALA A 445 -9.64 7.85 -7.26
CA ALA A 445 -9.80 7.23 -8.59
C ALA A 445 -9.74 5.70 -8.53
N ARG A 446 -8.82 5.13 -7.72
CA ARG A 446 -8.68 3.68 -7.55
C ARG A 446 -9.98 2.97 -7.15
N PHE A 447 -10.78 3.56 -6.25
CA PHE A 447 -12.07 2.99 -5.85
C PHE A 447 -13.15 3.22 -6.91
N LEU A 448 -13.26 4.43 -7.47
CA LEU A 448 -14.28 4.75 -8.46
C LEU A 448 -14.12 3.92 -9.74
N LEU A 449 -12.88 3.74 -10.22
CA LEU A 449 -12.58 2.98 -11.43
C LEU A 449 -12.87 1.49 -11.25
N CYS A 450 -12.35 0.85 -10.21
CA CYS A 450 -12.58 -0.58 -9.98
C CYS A 450 -14.05 -0.90 -9.67
N HIS A 451 -14.80 0.03 -9.07
CA HIS A 451 -16.26 -0.12 -8.89
C HIS A 451 -17.03 0.05 -10.20
N LYS A 452 -16.67 1.03 -11.05
CA LYS A 452 -17.34 1.32 -12.34
C LYS A 452 -17.05 0.26 -13.41
N TYR A 453 -15.82 -0.28 -13.47
CA TYR A 453 -15.34 -1.14 -14.55
C TYR A 453 -14.92 -2.55 -14.11
N GLY A 454 -14.59 -2.77 -12.84
CA GLY A 454 -13.93 -3.98 -12.35
C GLY A 454 -12.40 -3.88 -12.45
N GLY A 455 -11.71 -5.02 -12.44
CA GLY A 455 -10.27 -5.06 -12.63
C GLY A 455 -9.45 -4.67 -11.39
N ILE A 456 -8.21 -4.23 -11.63
CA ILE A 456 -7.21 -3.93 -10.60
C ILE A 456 -6.61 -2.55 -10.85
N TYR A 457 -6.69 -1.64 -9.89
CA TYR A 457 -5.92 -0.41 -9.90
C TYR A 457 -4.47 -0.66 -9.48
N VAL A 458 -3.55 0.05 -10.14
CA VAL A 458 -2.11 0.09 -9.87
C VAL A 458 -1.66 1.56 -9.96
N ASP A 459 -0.84 2.06 -9.02
CA ASP A 459 -0.26 3.41 -9.13
C ASP A 459 0.84 3.47 -10.21
N ALA A 460 1.01 4.65 -10.82
CA ALA A 460 1.81 4.85 -12.02
C ALA A 460 3.33 4.56 -11.86
N ASP A 461 3.81 4.55 -10.62
CA ASP A 461 5.16 4.25 -10.15
C ASP A 461 5.36 2.77 -9.77
N THR A 462 4.76 1.86 -10.55
CA THR A 462 4.83 0.41 -10.31
C THR A 462 5.34 -0.35 -11.54
N ALA A 463 6.50 -1.00 -11.43
CA ALA A 463 7.02 -1.90 -12.46
C ALA A 463 6.44 -3.32 -12.28
N PHE A 464 5.85 -3.90 -13.33
CA PHE A 464 5.37 -5.29 -13.33
C PHE A 464 6.55 -6.27 -13.48
N LEU A 465 6.56 -7.36 -12.71
CA LEU A 465 7.70 -8.30 -12.63
C LEU A 465 7.38 -9.77 -13.01
N ARG A 466 6.11 -10.09 -13.28
CA ARG A 466 5.61 -11.39 -13.74
C ARG A 466 4.17 -11.24 -14.25
N ASP A 467 3.65 -12.26 -14.92
CA ASP A 467 2.23 -12.38 -15.26
C ASP A 467 1.35 -12.49 -14.00
N TRP A 468 0.17 -11.83 -14.02
CA TRP A 468 -0.78 -11.75 -12.91
C TRP A 468 -1.95 -12.75 -13.03
N GLU A 469 -1.93 -13.72 -13.95
CA GLU A 469 -2.93 -14.80 -14.08
C GLU A 469 -3.48 -15.33 -12.73
N GLU A 470 -2.60 -15.65 -11.79
CA GLU A 470 -2.92 -16.16 -10.45
C GLU A 470 -3.71 -15.16 -9.58
N LEU A 471 -3.51 -13.86 -9.81
CA LEU A 471 -4.26 -12.76 -9.18
C LEU A 471 -5.55 -12.43 -9.94
N TRP A 472 -5.62 -12.74 -11.25
CA TRP A 472 -6.85 -12.66 -12.05
C TRP A 472 -7.85 -13.75 -11.64
N GLY A 473 -7.38 -14.97 -11.37
CA GLY A 473 -8.21 -16.07 -10.88
C GLY A 473 -8.90 -15.79 -9.53
N TYR A 474 -8.27 -15.03 -8.63
CA TYR A 474 -8.84 -14.72 -7.32
C TYR A 474 -10.08 -13.82 -7.41
N LYS A 475 -11.26 -14.39 -7.14
CA LYS A 475 -12.57 -13.71 -7.30
C LYS A 475 -12.95 -12.72 -6.19
N GLY A 476 -12.15 -12.60 -5.13
CA GLY A 476 -12.38 -11.61 -4.08
C GLY A 476 -11.76 -10.24 -4.36
N ALA A 477 -12.06 -9.27 -3.50
CA ALA A 477 -11.34 -8.01 -3.46
C ALA A 477 -10.03 -8.13 -2.66
N PHE A 478 -9.03 -7.33 -3.01
CA PHE A 478 -7.76 -7.27 -2.26
C PHE A 478 -7.07 -5.92 -2.37
N ALA A 479 -6.21 -5.61 -1.40
CA ALA A 479 -5.23 -4.52 -1.47
C ALA A 479 -4.04 -4.86 -0.57
N TYR A 480 -2.83 -4.40 -0.90
CA TYR A 480 -1.65 -4.74 -0.10
C TYR A 480 -1.47 -3.87 1.16
N ARG A 481 -0.69 -4.40 2.11
CA ARG A 481 -0.43 -3.81 3.44
C ARG A 481 0.54 -2.63 3.35
N TRP A 482 0.37 -1.64 4.23
CA TRP A 482 1.29 -0.50 4.36
C TRP A 482 2.53 -0.91 5.18
N SER A 483 3.54 -1.51 4.53
CA SER A 483 4.76 -2.00 5.20
C SER A 483 4.44 -2.82 6.46
N PHE A 484 5.03 -2.52 7.62
CA PHE A 484 4.77 -3.18 8.91
C PHE A 484 3.44 -2.79 9.58
N HIS A 485 2.67 -1.83 9.04
CA HIS A 485 1.46 -1.35 9.68
C HIS A 485 0.24 -2.27 9.46
N ASP A 486 -0.64 -2.33 10.46
CA ASP A 486 -1.96 -2.96 10.41
C ASP A 486 -2.98 -2.10 9.63
N ALA A 487 -2.60 -1.73 8.40
CA ALA A 487 -3.31 -0.83 7.49
C ALA A 487 -3.10 -1.22 6.01
N TYR A 488 -4.01 -0.79 5.14
CA TYR A 488 -3.90 -0.95 3.69
C TYR A 488 -3.09 0.20 3.08
N ASN A 489 -2.37 -0.05 1.99
CA ASN A 489 -1.77 1.00 1.15
C ASN A 489 -2.60 1.29 -0.11
N THR A 490 -3.22 0.28 -0.74
CA THR A 490 -4.12 0.41 -1.90
C THR A 490 -3.52 0.95 -3.21
N ALA A 491 -2.21 1.23 -3.29
CA ALA A 491 -1.54 1.50 -4.57
C ALA A 491 -1.62 0.30 -5.53
N VAL A 492 -1.88 -0.90 -5.01
CA VAL A 492 -2.56 -1.98 -5.73
C VAL A 492 -3.89 -2.28 -5.03
N LEU A 493 -5.00 -2.23 -5.77
CA LEU A 493 -6.36 -2.44 -5.28
C LEU A 493 -7.22 -3.18 -6.32
N ARG A 494 -7.76 -4.36 -5.97
CA ARG A 494 -8.79 -5.07 -6.73
C ARG A 494 -10.16 -4.85 -6.10
N LEU A 495 -11.15 -4.45 -6.89
CA LEU A 495 -12.58 -4.54 -6.56
C LEU A 495 -13.32 -5.17 -7.75
N ARG A 496 -14.39 -5.93 -7.49
CA ARG A 496 -15.32 -6.34 -8.54
C ARG A 496 -16.29 -5.19 -8.87
N LYS A 497 -16.65 -5.12 -10.15
CA LYS A 497 -17.57 -4.14 -10.74
C LYS A 497 -18.92 -4.17 -10.03
N ASN A 498 -19.40 -3.02 -9.54
CA ASN A 498 -20.62 -2.88 -8.74
C ASN A 498 -20.69 -3.78 -7.48
N SER A 499 -19.55 -4.15 -6.88
CA SER A 499 -19.53 -4.92 -5.61
C SER A 499 -20.18 -4.15 -4.45
N LEU A 500 -20.77 -4.87 -3.50
CA LEU A 500 -21.36 -4.24 -2.31
C LEU A 500 -20.28 -3.76 -1.33
N LEU A 501 -19.10 -4.40 -1.34
CA LEU A 501 -17.90 -3.87 -0.71
C LEU A 501 -17.47 -2.53 -1.32
N GLY A 502 -17.41 -2.43 -2.67
CA GLY A 502 -17.13 -1.18 -3.37
C GLY A 502 -18.15 -0.08 -3.03
N HIS A 503 -19.43 -0.44 -3.03
CA HIS A 503 -20.53 0.43 -2.59
C HIS A 503 -20.32 0.95 -1.16
N PHE A 504 -20.05 0.05 -0.19
CA PHE A 504 -19.77 0.41 1.19
C PHE A 504 -18.61 1.39 1.33
N LEU A 505 -17.49 1.10 0.65
CA LEU A 505 -16.27 1.91 0.70
C LEU A 505 -16.51 3.32 0.17
N ILE A 506 -17.10 3.43 -1.03
CA ILE A 506 -17.36 4.73 -1.67
C ILE A 506 -18.38 5.53 -0.86
N ARG A 507 -19.52 4.95 -0.47
CA ARG A 507 -20.53 5.66 0.36
C ARG A 507 -19.95 6.12 1.69
N THR A 508 -19.17 5.28 2.37
CA THR A 508 -18.54 5.65 3.65
C THR A 508 -17.53 6.79 3.48
N ALA A 509 -16.68 6.76 2.44
CA ALA A 509 -15.78 7.87 2.12
C ALA A 509 -16.53 9.16 1.76
N VAL A 510 -17.57 9.07 0.92
CA VAL A 510 -18.44 10.20 0.50
C VAL A 510 -19.10 10.87 1.71
N LYS A 511 -19.67 10.10 2.65
CA LYS A 511 -20.25 10.64 3.89
C LYS A 511 -19.18 11.20 4.83
N ASN A 512 -18.00 10.58 4.93
CA ASN A 512 -16.88 11.10 5.72
C ASN A 512 -16.07 12.23 5.03
N GLY A 513 -16.55 12.71 3.89
CA GLY A 513 -16.08 13.94 3.24
C GLY A 513 -15.06 13.72 2.12
N PHE A 514 -15.23 12.67 1.31
CA PHE A 514 -14.34 12.27 0.21
C PHE A 514 -12.92 11.93 0.67
N ASP A 515 -12.82 11.34 1.88
CA ASP A 515 -11.55 10.93 2.47
C ASP A 515 -11.27 9.46 2.13
N PHE A 516 -10.68 9.23 0.96
CA PHE A 516 -10.33 7.90 0.45
C PHE A 516 -8.93 7.43 0.88
N HIS A 517 -8.24 8.20 1.72
CA HIS A 517 -6.88 7.92 2.15
C HIS A 517 -6.75 6.52 2.78
N PRO A 518 -5.68 5.73 2.52
CA PRO A 518 -5.66 4.30 2.84
C PRO A 518 -5.78 3.96 4.34
N PHE A 519 -5.28 4.84 5.22
CA PHE A 519 -5.50 4.70 6.68
C PHE A 519 -6.95 4.98 7.11
N GLU A 520 -7.74 5.73 6.34
CA GLU A 520 -9.16 5.97 6.60
C GLU A 520 -10.02 4.82 6.05
N ILE A 521 -9.67 4.30 4.86
CA ILE A 521 -10.21 3.02 4.33
C ILE A 521 -10.04 1.88 5.34
N THR A 522 -8.84 1.77 5.94
CA THR A 522 -8.55 0.83 7.04
C THR A 522 -9.55 0.96 8.20
N LYS A 523 -9.86 2.20 8.62
CA LYS A 523 -10.82 2.47 9.72
C LYS A 523 -12.26 2.13 9.31
N TYR A 524 -12.66 2.43 8.08
CA TYR A 524 -14.00 2.11 7.58
C TYR A 524 -14.25 0.60 7.62
N LEU A 525 -13.28 -0.19 7.15
CA LEU A 525 -13.36 -1.65 7.18
C LEU A 525 -13.37 -2.21 8.61
N LYS A 526 -12.56 -1.64 9.53
CA LYS A 526 -12.53 -2.00 10.96
C LYS A 526 -13.85 -1.71 11.66
N GLU A 527 -14.38 -0.50 11.53
CA GLU A 527 -15.67 -0.11 12.13
C GLU A 527 -16.85 -0.90 11.53
N GLY A 528 -16.78 -1.28 10.25
CA GLY A 528 -17.78 -2.12 9.59
C GLY A 528 -17.63 -3.62 9.83
N ARG A 529 -16.51 -4.09 10.41
CA ARG A 529 -16.09 -5.51 10.46
C ARG A 529 -16.10 -6.18 9.08
N LEU A 530 -15.64 -5.47 8.05
CA LEU A 530 -15.57 -5.91 6.65
C LEU A 530 -14.14 -6.24 6.16
N GLU A 531 -13.14 -6.22 7.04
CA GLU A 531 -11.73 -6.46 6.68
C GLU A 531 -11.49 -7.81 6.00
N GLY A 532 -12.25 -8.86 6.34
CA GLY A 532 -12.15 -10.16 5.67
C GLY A 532 -12.62 -10.17 4.20
N LEU A 533 -13.34 -9.13 3.75
CA LEU A 533 -13.80 -9.02 2.36
C LEU A 533 -12.80 -8.28 1.45
N LEU A 534 -11.95 -7.40 2.00
CA LEU A 534 -10.81 -6.81 1.29
C LEU A 534 -9.53 -7.51 1.75
N ALA A 535 -9.14 -8.60 1.09
CA ALA A 535 -7.98 -9.38 1.52
C ALA A 535 -6.71 -8.51 1.57
N ARG A 536 -6.12 -8.38 2.76
CA ARG A 536 -4.93 -7.53 2.97
C ARG A 536 -3.65 -8.31 2.69
N LEU A 537 -3.12 -8.14 1.49
CA LEU A 537 -1.96 -8.90 1.02
C LEU A 537 -0.64 -8.39 1.63
N PRO A 538 0.36 -9.27 1.84
CA PRO A 538 1.70 -8.87 2.23
C PRO A 538 2.35 -7.91 1.22
N ASP A 539 3.12 -6.95 1.73
CA ASP A 539 3.88 -5.98 0.94
C ASP A 539 4.82 -6.65 -0.08
N ALA A 540 5.53 -7.71 0.32
CA ALA A 540 6.38 -8.56 -0.54
C ALA A 540 5.84 -9.02 -1.91
N LEU A 541 4.52 -9.03 -2.10
CA LEU A 541 3.92 -9.38 -3.40
C LEU A 541 4.04 -8.25 -4.44
N PHE A 542 4.11 -6.99 -4.00
CA PHE A 542 3.99 -5.81 -4.89
C PHE A 542 5.04 -4.72 -4.62
N ASP A 543 5.61 -4.73 -3.43
CA ASP A 543 6.69 -3.86 -2.95
C ASP A 543 7.55 -4.62 -1.92
N PRO A 544 8.44 -5.50 -2.38
CA PRO A 544 9.34 -6.26 -1.51
C PRO A 544 10.51 -5.46 -0.93
N ALA A 545 10.64 -4.16 -1.22
CA ALA A 545 11.79 -3.38 -0.74
C ALA A 545 11.46 -2.55 0.52
N TRP A 546 10.19 -2.14 0.69
CA TRP A 546 9.71 -1.21 1.72
C TRP A 546 10.22 -1.50 3.14
N LEU A 547 10.09 -2.75 3.61
CA LEU A 547 10.47 -3.13 4.96
C LEU A 547 11.97 -2.92 5.25
N ASN A 548 12.85 -3.13 4.27
CA ASN A 548 14.28 -2.84 4.44
C ASN A 548 14.50 -1.36 4.70
N MET A 549 13.89 -0.49 3.89
CA MET A 549 14.10 0.95 3.91
C MET A 549 13.60 1.57 5.21
N GLU A 550 12.50 1.07 5.77
CA GLU A 550 12.01 1.44 7.10
C GLU A 550 12.79 0.81 8.27
N GLY A 551 13.82 0.00 7.99
CA GLY A 551 14.83 -0.46 8.94
C GLY A 551 14.71 -1.93 9.40
N TYR A 552 13.76 -2.68 8.87
CA TYR A 552 13.50 -4.07 9.23
C TYR A 552 14.28 -5.04 8.33
N GLN A 553 14.47 -6.30 8.77
CA GLN A 553 14.97 -7.44 7.97
C GLN A 553 16.33 -7.29 7.26
N ARG A 554 17.09 -6.20 7.49
CA ARG A 554 18.42 -5.93 6.89
C ARG A 554 19.49 -6.99 7.21
N ASP A 555 19.22 -7.92 8.13
CA ASP A 555 20.05 -9.09 8.43
C ASP A 555 19.89 -10.25 7.42
N ARG A 556 18.72 -10.38 6.77
CA ARG A 556 18.46 -11.36 5.69
C ARG A 556 17.56 -10.75 4.60
N PRO A 557 17.99 -9.65 3.96
CA PRO A 557 17.12 -8.91 3.06
C PRO A 557 16.76 -9.71 1.80
N PRO A 558 15.66 -9.33 1.11
CA PRO A 558 15.41 -9.71 -0.28
C PRO A 558 16.52 -9.21 -1.23
N GLN A 559 16.43 -9.63 -2.49
CA GLN A 559 17.40 -9.32 -3.55
C GLN A 559 16.68 -8.55 -4.67
N PRO A 560 17.14 -7.34 -5.06
CA PRO A 560 18.23 -6.58 -4.45
C PRO A 560 17.97 -6.13 -3.01
N HIS A 561 19.04 -5.89 -2.27
CA HIS A 561 18.98 -5.11 -1.04
C HIS A 561 19.03 -3.62 -1.40
N PHE A 562 18.12 -2.86 -0.81
CA PHE A 562 18.05 -1.41 -0.86
C PHE A 562 17.93 -0.88 0.58
N ASP A 563 18.75 0.10 0.93
CA ASP A 563 18.65 0.88 2.16
C ASP A 563 17.69 2.08 1.98
N LEU A 564 17.49 2.55 0.74
CA LEU A 564 16.64 3.70 0.33
C LEU A 564 15.87 3.40 -0.99
N PHE A 565 14.72 4.03 -1.23
CA PHE A 565 13.95 3.85 -2.48
C PHE A 565 14.72 4.34 -3.71
N GLU A 566 15.55 5.35 -3.50
CA GLU A 566 16.48 5.95 -4.44
C GLU A 566 17.50 4.94 -5.00
N ASP A 567 17.86 3.88 -4.25
CA ASP A 567 18.85 2.86 -4.67
C ASP A 567 18.45 2.09 -5.95
N PHE A 568 17.15 2.12 -6.30
CA PHE A 568 16.65 1.61 -7.57
C PHE A 568 17.13 2.44 -8.76
N PHE A 569 17.25 3.76 -8.58
CA PHE A 569 17.62 4.75 -9.60
C PHE A 569 19.09 5.17 -9.55
N ASP A 570 19.73 5.07 -8.37
CA ASP A 570 21.14 5.37 -8.10
C ASP A 570 21.73 4.24 -7.25
N THR A 571 22.14 3.14 -7.89
CA THR A 571 22.47 1.89 -7.20
C THR A 571 23.84 1.99 -6.51
N PRO A 572 23.93 1.80 -5.18
CA PRO A 572 25.17 2.02 -4.44
C PRO A 572 26.39 1.27 -5.00
N SER A 573 27.56 1.93 -5.00
CA SER A 573 28.80 1.39 -5.61
C SER A 573 29.33 0.10 -4.97
N VAL A 574 28.86 -0.26 -3.78
CA VAL A 574 29.14 -1.57 -3.15
C VAL A 574 28.32 -2.72 -3.75
N SER A 575 27.28 -2.40 -4.52
CA SER A 575 26.34 -3.33 -5.16
C SER A 575 26.15 -3.08 -6.66
N SER A 576 26.86 -2.10 -7.27
CA SER A 576 26.72 -1.70 -8.68
C SER A 576 27.05 -2.79 -9.71
N GLY A 577 27.76 -3.85 -9.33
CA GLY A 577 27.94 -5.03 -10.17
C GLY A 577 26.70 -5.92 -10.30
N ALA A 578 25.72 -5.80 -9.38
CA ALA A 578 24.56 -6.69 -9.31
C ALA A 578 23.53 -6.49 -10.44
N PRO A 579 23.14 -5.26 -10.84
CA PRO A 579 22.17 -5.05 -11.92
C PRO A 579 22.59 -5.73 -13.24
N LEU A 580 23.81 -5.48 -13.70
CA LEU A 580 24.35 -6.07 -14.93
C LEU A 580 24.57 -7.59 -14.82
N ALA A 581 25.05 -8.09 -13.67
CA ALA A 581 25.36 -9.51 -13.52
C ALA A 581 24.13 -10.41 -13.31
N LEU A 582 23.01 -9.85 -12.85
CA LEU A 582 21.79 -10.62 -12.51
C LEU A 582 20.59 -10.33 -13.43
N GLY A 583 20.56 -9.15 -14.05
CA GLY A 583 19.48 -8.68 -14.93
C GLY A 583 18.09 -8.68 -14.28
N PHE A 584 17.05 -8.56 -15.11
CA PHE A 584 15.65 -8.71 -14.69
C PHE A 584 15.42 -9.98 -13.83
N THR A 585 16.07 -11.09 -14.19
CA THR A 585 15.93 -12.38 -13.49
C THR A 585 16.37 -12.36 -12.01
N GLY A 586 17.19 -11.40 -11.59
CA GLY A 586 17.58 -11.21 -10.18
C GLY A 586 16.91 -10.04 -9.47
N PHE A 587 15.94 -9.36 -10.10
CA PHE A 587 15.22 -8.23 -9.51
C PHE A 587 13.94 -8.70 -8.82
N PHE A 588 13.98 -8.83 -7.49
CA PHE A 588 12.86 -9.24 -6.64
C PHE A 588 12.12 -10.50 -7.12
N SER A 589 12.89 -11.45 -7.66
CA SER A 589 12.45 -12.65 -8.34
C SER A 589 11.36 -13.40 -7.56
N GLY A 590 10.10 -13.32 -8.01
CA GLY A 590 8.93 -13.90 -7.36
C GLY A 590 7.77 -12.92 -7.18
N ALA A 591 8.05 -11.65 -6.88
CA ALA A 591 7.04 -10.60 -6.71
C ALA A 591 6.24 -10.35 -7.99
N TYR A 592 4.99 -9.89 -7.86
CA TYR A 592 4.11 -9.49 -8.96
C TYR A 592 4.49 -8.12 -9.53
N SER A 593 5.00 -7.22 -8.69
CA SER A 593 5.51 -5.92 -9.07
C SER A 593 6.57 -5.39 -8.08
N TYR A 594 7.12 -4.22 -8.41
CA TYR A 594 7.83 -3.33 -7.48
C TYR A 594 7.29 -1.90 -7.64
N HIS A 595 6.76 -1.33 -6.55
CA HIS A 595 6.33 0.06 -6.44
C HIS A 595 7.48 0.92 -5.88
N PHE A 596 7.83 2.01 -6.56
CA PHE A 596 9.06 2.79 -6.30
C PHE A 596 8.82 4.19 -5.68
N HIS A 597 7.68 4.37 -5.00
CA HIS A 597 7.37 5.47 -4.06
C HIS A 597 7.73 6.87 -4.54
N ASN A 598 7.02 7.33 -5.56
CA ASN A 598 6.90 8.75 -5.93
C ASN A 598 8.25 9.44 -6.26
N ASN A 599 9.23 8.65 -6.70
CA ASN A 599 10.55 9.08 -7.18
C ASN A 599 10.48 9.79 -8.55
N TRP A 600 9.54 10.73 -8.71
CA TRP A 600 9.19 11.35 -9.99
C TRP A 600 10.38 12.04 -10.69
N TRP A 601 11.31 12.59 -9.91
CA TRP A 601 12.45 13.38 -10.37
C TRP A 601 13.71 12.56 -10.69
N SER A 602 13.84 11.35 -10.14
CA SER A 602 14.98 10.45 -10.33
C SER A 602 14.88 9.79 -11.71
N LYS A 603 15.82 10.02 -12.63
CA LYS A 603 15.74 9.45 -14.00
C LYS A 603 15.78 7.91 -13.97
N VAL A 604 14.98 7.26 -14.81
CA VAL A 604 15.05 5.79 -14.99
C VAL A 604 16.39 5.36 -15.63
N ASP A 605 16.94 6.16 -16.53
CA ASP A 605 18.24 5.95 -17.17
C ASP A 605 18.93 7.31 -17.28
N SER A 606 20.01 7.50 -16.53
CA SER A 606 20.75 8.76 -16.42
C SER A 606 21.33 9.19 -17.77
N ALA A 607 21.98 8.25 -18.44
CA ALA A 607 22.67 8.41 -19.73
C ALA A 607 21.70 8.44 -20.92
N ARG A 608 20.73 7.51 -20.98
CA ARG A 608 19.77 7.35 -22.10
C ARG A 608 18.33 7.68 -21.68
N ASN A 609 18.12 8.91 -21.20
CA ASN A 609 16.80 9.40 -20.77
C ASN A 609 15.88 9.79 -21.93
N TRP A 610 15.64 8.87 -22.85
CA TRP A 610 14.67 8.94 -23.94
C TRP A 610 14.13 7.52 -24.27
N PRO A 611 13.02 7.40 -25.02
CA PRO A 611 12.55 6.12 -25.55
C PRO A 611 13.50 5.55 -26.60
N ASP A 612 14.02 4.34 -26.37
CA ASP A 612 14.92 3.63 -27.30
C ASP A 612 14.23 2.37 -27.84
N LEU A 613 13.32 2.55 -28.81
CA LEU A 613 12.40 1.47 -29.26
C LEU A 613 12.66 0.96 -30.69
N GLY A 614 13.82 1.29 -31.28
CA GLY A 614 14.23 0.74 -32.58
C GLY A 614 13.52 1.38 -33.79
N PRO A 615 13.86 0.94 -35.02
CA PRO A 615 13.45 1.60 -36.26
C PRO A 615 11.95 1.45 -36.60
N ASN A 616 11.20 0.65 -35.84
CA ASN A 616 9.74 0.51 -36.00
C ASN A 616 8.96 1.75 -35.53
N PHE A 617 9.63 2.75 -34.94
CA PHE A 617 9.01 3.97 -34.40
C PHE A 617 9.62 5.24 -35.01
N PRO A 618 8.80 6.29 -35.23
CA PRO A 618 9.32 7.59 -35.66
C PRO A 618 10.16 8.23 -34.55
N GLY A 619 11.23 8.93 -34.95
CA GLY A 619 12.15 9.57 -34.00
C GLY A 619 13.24 8.65 -33.42
N HIS A 620 13.43 7.45 -33.98
CA HIS A 620 14.56 6.59 -33.67
C HIS A 620 15.90 7.34 -33.80
N ILE A 621 16.74 7.24 -32.76
CA ILE A 621 18.10 7.79 -32.74
C ILE A 621 19.07 6.63 -32.89
N GLU A 622 19.79 6.56 -34.01
CA GLU A 622 20.94 5.65 -34.12
C GLU A 622 22.04 6.13 -33.16
N ILE A 623 22.42 5.26 -32.23
CA ILE A 623 23.45 5.54 -31.23
C ILE A 623 24.81 5.25 -31.87
N ASP A 624 25.62 6.30 -32.05
CA ASP A 624 26.96 6.19 -32.62
C ASP A 624 27.86 5.29 -31.76
N ALA A 625 28.71 4.51 -32.43
CA ALA A 625 29.71 3.63 -31.80
C ALA A 625 30.79 4.41 -31.03
N SER A 626 30.83 5.75 -31.15
CA SER A 626 31.67 6.63 -30.31
C SER A 626 31.06 6.98 -28.94
N PHE A 627 29.80 6.58 -28.66
CA PHE A 627 29.13 6.88 -27.39
C PHE A 627 29.69 6.04 -26.23
N GLU A 628 30.45 6.67 -25.34
CA GLU A 628 30.85 6.07 -24.06
C GLU A 628 29.64 6.06 -23.08
N ASP A 629 29.19 4.85 -22.74
CA ASP A 629 28.05 4.63 -21.82
C ASP A 629 28.53 4.48 -20.36
N GLU A 630 27.58 4.52 -19.42
CA GLU A 630 27.86 4.25 -18.01
C GLU A 630 28.32 2.79 -17.83
N ARG A 631 29.50 2.59 -17.22
CA ARG A 631 30.10 1.26 -17.01
C ARG A 631 29.31 0.40 -16.03
N ASP A 632 28.84 1.03 -14.97
CA ASP A 632 28.10 0.44 -13.86
C ASP A 632 26.67 0.98 -13.97
N LEU A 633 25.70 0.14 -14.37
CA LEU A 633 24.32 0.56 -14.61
C LEU A 633 23.43 0.34 -13.39
N ASN A 634 22.53 1.28 -13.13
CA ASN A 634 21.54 1.18 -12.05
C ASN A 634 20.42 0.16 -12.37
N TRP A 635 19.71 -0.31 -11.35
CA TRP A 635 18.62 -1.28 -11.54
C TRP A 635 17.53 -0.76 -12.49
N SER A 636 17.08 0.48 -12.32
CA SER A 636 16.10 1.13 -13.20
C SER A 636 16.56 1.15 -14.67
N THR A 637 17.85 1.40 -14.89
CA THR A 637 18.49 1.45 -16.21
C THR A 637 18.52 0.07 -16.86
N VAL A 638 18.93 -0.97 -16.11
CA VAL A 638 18.93 -2.35 -16.60
C VAL A 638 17.49 -2.83 -16.91
N LEU A 639 16.51 -2.50 -16.06
CA LEU A 639 15.11 -2.85 -16.34
C LEU A 639 14.58 -2.16 -17.60
N LYS A 640 14.72 -0.84 -17.72
CA LYS A 640 14.31 -0.07 -18.91
C LYS A 640 14.91 -0.67 -20.19
N ARG A 641 16.23 -0.79 -20.24
CA ARG A 641 16.95 -1.29 -21.43
C ARG A 641 16.57 -2.74 -21.77
N THR A 642 16.26 -3.58 -20.77
CA THR A 642 15.74 -4.94 -20.99
C THR A 642 14.36 -4.92 -21.64
N PHE A 643 13.43 -4.10 -21.14
CA PHE A 643 12.08 -4.05 -21.70
C PHE A 643 12.06 -3.38 -23.09
N GLU A 644 12.89 -2.36 -23.31
CA GLU A 644 13.13 -1.74 -24.62
C GLU A 644 13.66 -2.75 -25.65
N ALA A 645 14.66 -3.56 -25.28
CA ALA A 645 15.21 -4.61 -26.15
C ALA A 645 14.16 -5.66 -26.58
N TYR A 646 13.17 -5.96 -25.73
CA TYR A 646 12.05 -6.81 -26.12
C TYR A 646 11.15 -6.13 -27.17
N ILE A 647 10.81 -4.85 -26.99
CA ILE A 647 10.01 -4.11 -28.00
C ILE A 647 10.78 -3.96 -29.32
N ARG A 648 12.10 -3.78 -29.27
CA ARG A 648 12.99 -3.81 -30.46
C ARG A 648 13.06 -5.18 -31.14
N GLY A 649 12.63 -6.26 -30.48
CA GLY A 649 12.73 -7.63 -31.00
C GLY A 649 14.15 -8.21 -30.92
N GLU A 650 14.99 -7.71 -30.02
CA GLU A 650 16.36 -8.19 -29.79
C GLU A 650 16.40 -9.37 -28.80
N ILE A 651 15.45 -9.40 -27.87
CA ILE A 651 15.26 -10.47 -26.88
C ILE A 651 13.77 -10.85 -26.82
N PRO A 652 13.43 -12.07 -26.36
CA PRO A 652 12.06 -12.39 -26.01
C PRO A 652 11.67 -11.74 -24.66
N ASN A 653 10.38 -11.78 -24.35
CA ASN A 653 9.87 -11.45 -23.04
C ASN A 653 10.32 -12.47 -21.96
N MET A 654 10.00 -12.21 -20.70
CA MET A 654 10.46 -13.05 -19.58
C MET A 654 10.02 -14.54 -19.66
N TYR A 655 9.02 -14.86 -20.49
CA TYR A 655 8.50 -16.21 -20.69
C TYR A 655 9.04 -16.88 -21.98
N GLY A 656 9.98 -16.24 -22.69
CA GLY A 656 10.59 -16.75 -23.90
C GLY A 656 9.80 -16.50 -25.18
N GLU A 657 8.77 -15.63 -25.13
CA GLU A 657 7.95 -15.27 -26.29
C GLU A 657 8.51 -14.01 -26.96
N TRP A 658 8.68 -14.04 -28.28
CA TRP A 658 9.15 -12.88 -29.05
C TRP A 658 7.99 -11.97 -29.43
N ILE A 659 8.23 -10.66 -29.56
CA ILE A 659 7.25 -9.77 -30.17
C ILE A 659 7.14 -10.09 -31.67
N ALA A 660 5.94 -10.41 -32.12
CA ALA A 660 5.61 -10.41 -33.53
C ALA A 660 5.27 -8.96 -33.93
N TRP A 661 5.96 -8.43 -34.92
CA TRP A 661 5.68 -7.14 -35.56
C TRP A 661 4.72 -7.29 -36.74
#